data_AF-A0A1I8IBL3-F1
#
_entry.id   AF-A0A1I8IBL3-F1
#
_cell.length_a   1.000
_cell.length_b   1.000
_cell.length_c   1.000
_cell.angle_alpha   90.00
_cell.angle_beta   90.00
_cell.angle_gamma   90.00
#
_symmetry.space_group_name_H-M   'P 1'
#
loop_
_entity.id
_entity.type
_entity.pdbx_description
1 polymer ?
#
loop_
_entity_poly.entity_id
_entity_poly.type
_entity_poly.pdbx_seq_one_letter_code
_entity_poly.pdbx_strand_id
1 'polypeptide(L)'
;SESLTSEQEAGPLELHASDENDAVSCLLKVGADFTKRDFYGCTPLHYAAMNGNLVAARLLLNFELNQRKDSPVRRGGSAYASSLPIWRITDNEDMTPLHLACAHRKADAVRLLLQASASAESELGRRDYLDLGETSGQTALHLACSESDADICGQLLAAAEAAGEGFLKRFVNKKDVEHVTCLHCAVEHGAVDVVEMLLQKGAFVNATNTAEQTPLHLAARTGNIRLVELLVQHGAKLDAVDATRQTVLHKAAFFAQPSLLANLLERPEMARRSSIDCRDREGNTPLMLASTEKDDPECARLLLAKGASPLCTDGQGRTAVYLATHWYNRQVLQALLDHPAVREARIIDESDAANNSPLHVACKNGHVDIVELLLENGADAEAKNEDEETPMHLAAQAGHLQVVRRLLKINLSLAFDEDEDSNTPMHLAALTGQARICQLLIEEGKADVNARNSRGWTALDCAASKGFTKVARTLLENDSPTDPVDKSNVTPLFLACQGGHVDMVRLLLRRGARVATRIKYSNPDSPLHNCNCLDAAIDNGHKKVALTLLSSSQWKEALRNETIGEKGQKDTPLRKLIRKMPTIAERVFDKCVEINKERRAPEDPDYRVAFNYEFLDDSYIRWSGTRGGVGGGCGSKSDDSGSEGASDHSECSGSDIYDSSGRLKDSANVAATGGGAVRDSLKNHPLMVMVKTKREDLLLHPLVAALLRHKWTAFGRWVYYLNLLLYAVFLTAFTVYMLCTPPTYRFYGPYYPEYNVTPRAADECQQVQRANPGFRQHEAPAVAVWLIVPLGILFLLKEVGQVFMNRLKYLNFENLMDWSIFTLAIVTVIDFNECQRVTGIRTYWQWNVGAIGILVAWLNLVLFIRKMPRFGIYVVMFTDVFATFSRFFLVFFLFVVSFSLTFFVLLQNQIAFSSMAKTLLKTSVMMIGEFEYTSIFDEQFNPENLYSPDSQVFYDASSYLVFAFFMVVMSIIIMNLLVGLAVDDIKAVQEQASLKRLAMQVELALDVESVLPAKISRRFVLRSEDYYPNPHRTCQLGFINRLLYRKWMSREELNAALNPELDEWERIYQKQDEMEISIASMKTKMKDFRATTYRIEAMLTAVVHKLGINQELAHSLNNDPGDDSADDREMEKLLVEL
;
A
#
# COMPACT_ATOMS: atom_id res chain seq x y z
N SER A 1 -26.90 -42.42 76.85
CA SER A 1 -26.42 -42.45 78.24
C SER A 1 -26.02 -41.02 78.60
N GLU A 2 -27.01 -40.28 79.11
CA GLU A 2 -27.03 -39.76 80.49
C GLU A 2 -26.16 -38.49 80.60
N SER A 3 -26.75 -37.32 80.30
CA SER A 3 -27.51 -36.43 81.23
C SER A 3 -26.60 -35.58 82.10
N LEU A 4 -27.04 -34.33 82.36
CA LEU A 4 -26.44 -33.22 83.12
C LEU A 4 -25.79 -32.18 82.16
N THR A 5 -26.17 -30.91 82.11
CA THR A 5 -26.97 -30.04 82.98
C THR A 5 -27.24 -28.75 82.21
N SER A 6 -28.39 -28.11 82.46
CA SER A 6 -28.69 -26.69 82.26
C SER A 6 -27.54 -25.81 81.74
N GLU A 7 -27.49 -25.57 80.43
CA GLU A 7 -26.86 -24.35 79.92
C GLU A 7 -27.94 -23.27 79.95
N GLN A 8 -27.76 -22.31 80.84
CA GLN A 8 -28.42 -21.02 80.79
C GLN A 8 -28.35 -20.51 79.35
N GLU A 9 -29.45 -19.94 78.84
CA GLU A 9 -29.47 -19.18 77.58
C GLU A 9 -28.49 -18.01 77.71
N ALA A 10 -27.23 -18.33 77.45
CA ALA A 10 -26.13 -17.42 77.23
C ALA A 10 -26.44 -16.65 75.96
N GLY A 11 -26.27 -15.32 75.97
CA GLY A 11 -26.56 -14.50 74.80
C GLY A 11 -25.78 -15.02 73.57
N PRO A 12 -26.27 -14.88 72.32
CA PRO A 12 -25.65 -15.52 71.15
C PRO A 12 -24.19 -15.11 70.83
N LEU A 13 -23.68 -14.08 71.52
CA LEU A 13 -22.32 -13.57 71.46
C LEU A 13 -21.42 -14.09 72.60
N GLU A 14 -21.97 -14.80 73.60
CA GLU A 14 -21.22 -15.39 74.70
C GLU A 14 -20.45 -16.64 74.23
N LEU A 15 -19.19 -16.73 74.65
CA LEU A 15 -18.28 -17.82 74.29
C LEU A 15 -18.59 -19.05 75.14
N HIS A 16 -18.76 -20.21 74.51
CA HIS A 16 -18.88 -21.46 75.24
C HIS A 16 -17.48 -21.94 75.65
N ALA A 17 -17.38 -22.68 76.76
CA ALA A 17 -16.11 -23.24 77.21
C ALA A 17 -15.45 -24.18 76.17
N SER A 18 -16.24 -24.74 75.23
CA SER A 18 -15.74 -25.51 74.09
C SER A 18 -15.01 -24.69 73.03
N ASP A 19 -15.32 -23.39 72.92
CA ASP A 19 -14.81 -22.51 71.86
C ASP A 19 -13.35 -22.06 72.15
N GLU A 20 -12.91 -22.17 73.40
CA GLU A 20 -11.57 -21.74 73.82
C GLU A 20 -10.43 -22.59 73.23
N ASN A 21 -10.73 -23.83 72.83
CA ASN A 21 -9.80 -24.81 72.24
C ASN A 21 -9.83 -24.85 70.70
N ASP A 22 -10.59 -23.97 70.05
CA ASP A 22 -10.61 -23.87 68.59
C ASP A 22 -9.26 -23.35 68.06
N ALA A 23 -8.83 -23.85 66.90
CA ALA A 23 -7.62 -23.39 66.21
C ALA A 23 -7.64 -21.87 65.98
N VAL A 24 -8.81 -21.27 65.73
CA VAL A 24 -8.96 -19.80 65.59
C VAL A 24 -8.68 -19.08 66.90
N SER A 25 -9.18 -19.61 68.04
CA SER A 25 -8.90 -19.08 69.39
C SER A 25 -7.40 -19.12 69.72
N CYS A 26 -6.73 -20.23 69.39
CA CYS A 26 -5.27 -20.35 69.55
C CYS A 26 -4.50 -19.33 68.69
N LEU A 27 -4.89 -19.13 67.42
CA LEU A 27 -4.24 -18.16 66.53
C LEU A 27 -4.42 -16.71 67.02
N LEU A 28 -5.61 -16.36 67.53
CA LEU A 28 -5.87 -15.04 68.11
C LEU A 28 -5.05 -14.80 69.39
N LYS A 29 -4.89 -15.81 70.26
CA LYS A 29 -4.02 -15.74 71.46
C LYS A 29 -2.54 -15.53 71.12
N VAL A 30 -2.09 -16.04 69.98
CA VAL A 30 -0.70 -15.87 69.48
C VAL A 30 -0.50 -14.51 68.78
N GLY A 31 -1.55 -13.70 68.63
CA GLY A 31 -1.48 -12.37 68.03
C GLY A 31 -1.62 -12.37 66.51
N ALA A 32 -2.32 -13.35 65.93
CA ALA A 32 -2.63 -13.35 64.50
C ALA A 32 -3.45 -12.11 64.11
N ASP A 33 -3.02 -11.42 63.05
CA ASP A 33 -3.72 -10.25 62.52
C ASP A 33 -4.96 -10.69 61.73
N PHE A 34 -6.12 -10.58 62.37
CA PHE A 34 -7.42 -10.92 61.80
C PHE A 34 -8.03 -9.79 60.94
N THR A 35 -7.38 -8.62 60.89
CA THR A 35 -7.80 -7.49 60.03
C THR A 35 -7.15 -7.52 58.65
N LYS A 36 -6.16 -8.40 58.47
CA LYS A 36 -5.42 -8.56 57.23
C LYS A 36 -6.33 -9.08 56.12
N ARG A 37 -6.24 -8.41 54.97
CA ARG A 37 -6.98 -8.75 53.76
C ARG A 37 -6.15 -9.63 52.84
N ASP A 38 -6.82 -10.57 52.19
CA ASP A 38 -6.22 -11.40 51.15
C ASP A 38 -6.20 -10.69 49.78
N PHE A 39 -5.90 -11.43 48.70
CA PHE A 39 -5.88 -10.90 47.34
C PHE A 39 -7.25 -10.34 46.89
N TYR A 40 -8.35 -10.89 47.39
CA TYR A 40 -9.72 -10.48 47.07
C TYR A 40 -10.22 -9.35 47.98
N GLY A 41 -9.40 -8.89 48.93
CA GLY A 41 -9.81 -7.90 49.92
C GLY A 41 -10.55 -8.51 51.11
N CYS A 42 -10.76 -9.83 51.13
CA CYS A 42 -11.53 -10.53 52.16
C CYS A 42 -10.73 -10.69 53.45
N THR A 43 -11.42 -10.53 54.59
CA THR A 43 -10.89 -10.84 55.92
C THR A 43 -11.27 -12.27 56.35
N PRO A 44 -10.61 -12.86 57.36
CA PRO A 44 -11.06 -14.12 57.96
C PRO A 44 -12.54 -14.14 58.36
N LEU A 45 -13.11 -12.98 58.74
CA LEU A 45 -14.54 -12.86 59.04
C LEU A 45 -15.43 -12.98 57.80
N HIS A 46 -14.99 -12.49 56.63
CA HIS A 46 -15.70 -12.70 55.36
C HIS A 46 -15.83 -14.19 55.06
N TYR A 47 -14.73 -14.95 55.20
CA TYR A 47 -14.75 -16.41 55.01
C TYR A 47 -15.56 -17.15 56.06
N ALA A 48 -15.51 -16.73 57.33
CA ALA A 48 -16.34 -17.34 58.38
C ALA A 48 -17.84 -17.11 58.11
N ALA A 49 -18.21 -15.91 57.68
CA ALA A 49 -19.57 -15.53 57.32
C ALA A 49 -20.07 -16.28 56.06
N MET A 50 -19.25 -16.32 55.00
CA MET A 50 -19.52 -17.03 53.75
C MET A 50 -19.75 -18.53 53.97
N ASN A 51 -18.88 -19.16 54.77
CA ASN A 51 -18.95 -20.60 55.05
C ASN A 51 -19.98 -20.95 56.14
N GLY A 52 -20.52 -19.97 56.87
CA GLY A 52 -21.41 -20.20 58.00
C GLY A 52 -20.71 -20.81 59.22
N ASN A 53 -19.40 -20.60 59.39
CA ASN A 53 -18.68 -21.08 60.57
C ASN A 53 -18.95 -20.14 61.76
N LEU A 54 -20.02 -20.46 62.50
CA LEU A 54 -20.54 -19.65 63.60
C LEU A 54 -19.54 -19.51 64.75
N VAL A 55 -18.78 -20.57 65.05
CA VAL A 55 -17.79 -20.58 66.15
C VAL A 55 -16.65 -19.62 65.83
N ALA A 56 -16.07 -19.72 64.62
CA ALA A 56 -15.03 -18.82 64.16
C ALA A 56 -15.52 -17.36 64.08
N ALA A 57 -16.73 -17.14 63.54
CA ALA A 57 -17.31 -15.79 63.47
C ALA A 57 -17.53 -15.18 64.87
N ARG A 58 -18.05 -15.96 65.83
CA ARG A 58 -18.26 -15.52 67.21
C ARG A 58 -16.94 -15.17 67.90
N LEU A 59 -15.93 -16.02 67.76
CA LEU A 59 -14.59 -15.79 68.31
C LEU A 59 -13.95 -14.51 67.75
N LEU A 60 -14.00 -14.31 66.43
CA LEU A 60 -13.45 -13.11 65.77
C LEU A 60 -14.17 -11.82 66.21
N LEU A 61 -15.50 -11.85 66.31
CA LEU A 61 -16.31 -10.69 66.70
C LEU A 61 -16.16 -10.35 68.18
N ASN A 62 -16.13 -11.35 69.07
CA ASN A 62 -15.98 -11.13 70.51
C ASN A 62 -14.56 -10.62 70.85
N PHE A 63 -13.53 -11.12 70.15
CA PHE A 63 -12.15 -10.64 70.32
C PHE A 63 -12.00 -9.15 69.95
N GLU A 64 -12.58 -8.70 68.82
CA GLU A 64 -12.61 -7.28 68.42
C GLU A 64 -13.39 -6.42 69.43
N LEU A 65 -14.57 -6.88 69.88
CA LEU A 65 -15.39 -6.16 70.85
C LEU A 65 -14.69 -5.98 72.20
N ASN A 66 -13.91 -6.98 72.64
CA ASN A 66 -13.13 -6.92 73.88
C ASN A 66 -11.89 -6.01 73.73
N GLN A 67 -11.17 -6.07 72.60
CA GLN A 67 -10.04 -5.15 72.35
C GLN A 67 -10.47 -3.68 72.34
N ARG A 68 -11.67 -3.36 71.84
CA ARG A 68 -12.20 -1.99 71.87
C ARG A 68 -12.55 -1.53 73.29
N LYS A 69 -13.02 -2.42 74.17
CA LYS A 69 -13.32 -2.10 75.59
C LYS A 69 -12.05 -1.80 76.40
N ASP A 70 -10.94 -2.45 76.10
CA ASP A 70 -9.68 -2.38 76.86
C ASP A 70 -8.73 -1.23 76.47
N SER A 71 -9.11 -0.36 75.51
CA SER A 71 -8.25 0.73 75.01
C SER A 71 -8.57 2.10 75.65
N PRO A 72 -7.77 2.61 76.63
CA PRO A 72 -7.90 3.98 77.12
C PRO A 72 -7.21 4.95 76.15
N VAL A 73 -7.93 6.01 75.77
CA VAL A 73 -7.45 7.14 74.97
C VAL A 73 -6.04 7.59 75.42
N ARG A 74 -5.02 7.44 74.55
CA ARG A 74 -3.75 8.18 74.65
C ARG A 74 -3.36 8.77 73.29
N ARG A 75 -3.27 10.10 73.27
CA ARG A 75 -2.68 10.93 72.20
C ARG A 75 -1.21 10.52 72.00
N GLY A 76 -0.85 10.19 70.75
CA GLY A 76 0.54 10.14 70.29
C GLY A 76 0.91 8.86 69.55
N GLY A 77 0.68 8.86 68.23
CA GLY A 77 1.44 8.09 67.23
C GLY A 77 1.55 6.57 67.37
N SER A 78 0.52 5.82 66.94
CA SER A 78 0.66 4.59 66.14
C SER A 78 -0.74 4.08 65.69
N ALA A 79 -1.02 4.25 64.39
CA ALA A 79 -1.94 3.57 63.45
C ALA A 79 -3.30 2.92 63.83
N TYR A 80 -3.75 2.83 65.09
CA TYR A 80 -4.94 2.01 65.44
C TYR A 80 -6.17 2.78 65.94
N ALA A 81 -6.18 4.12 65.87
CA ALA A 81 -7.35 4.93 66.24
C ALA A 81 -8.26 5.31 65.05
N SER A 82 -8.02 4.73 63.87
CA SER A 82 -8.76 5.03 62.63
C SER A 82 -9.25 3.78 61.87
N SER A 83 -9.16 2.58 62.45
CA SER A 83 -9.61 1.34 61.79
C SER A 83 -11.11 1.09 62.00
N LEU A 84 -11.83 0.97 60.88
CA LEU A 84 -13.24 0.55 60.85
C LEU A 84 -13.41 -0.79 61.59
N PRO A 85 -14.56 -1.04 62.26
CA PRO A 85 -14.81 -2.33 62.91
C PRO A 85 -14.76 -3.47 61.90
N ILE A 86 -14.28 -4.65 62.33
CA ILE A 86 -14.03 -5.80 61.45
C ILE A 86 -15.25 -6.22 60.61
N TRP A 87 -16.47 -6.10 61.16
CA TRP A 87 -17.70 -6.39 60.44
C TRP A 87 -18.03 -5.35 59.36
N ARG A 88 -17.49 -4.13 59.44
CA ARG A 88 -17.68 -3.05 58.44
C ARG A 88 -16.58 -3.04 57.37
N ILE A 89 -15.55 -3.86 57.51
CA ILE A 89 -14.52 -4.00 56.48
C ILE A 89 -15.18 -4.58 55.23
N THR A 90 -14.90 -3.97 54.08
CA THR A 90 -15.33 -4.46 52.78
C THR A 90 -14.20 -5.17 52.05
N ASP A 91 -14.55 -6.11 51.19
CA ASP A 91 -13.65 -6.68 50.20
C ASP A 91 -13.43 -5.72 49.00
N ASN A 92 -12.82 -6.21 47.92
CA ASN A 92 -12.53 -5.39 46.74
C ASN A 92 -13.80 -5.02 45.93
N GLU A 93 -14.94 -5.66 46.17
CA GLU A 93 -16.23 -5.39 45.53
C GLU A 93 -17.16 -4.57 46.44
N ASP A 94 -16.61 -3.98 47.50
CA ASP A 94 -17.32 -3.26 48.56
C ASP A 94 -18.33 -4.14 49.34
N MET A 95 -18.19 -5.47 49.25
CA MET A 95 -19.05 -6.42 49.97
C MET A 95 -18.58 -6.56 51.41
N THR A 96 -19.53 -6.46 52.35
CA THR A 96 -19.27 -6.73 53.76
C THR A 96 -19.47 -8.22 54.09
N PRO A 97 -19.00 -8.72 55.25
CA PRO A 97 -19.32 -10.07 55.71
C PRO A 97 -20.84 -10.34 55.77
N LEU A 98 -21.65 -9.31 56.01
CA LEU A 98 -23.12 -9.43 55.97
C LEU A 98 -23.63 -9.68 54.55
N HIS A 99 -23.09 -8.99 53.55
CA HIS A 99 -23.48 -9.23 52.15
C HIS A 99 -23.15 -10.66 51.72
N LEU A 100 -21.94 -11.15 52.03
CA LEU A 100 -21.54 -12.53 51.73
C LEU A 100 -22.38 -13.56 52.50
N ALA A 101 -22.71 -13.30 53.77
CA ALA A 101 -23.60 -14.19 54.52
C ALA A 101 -25.00 -14.27 53.91
N CYS A 102 -25.53 -13.15 53.39
CA CYS A 102 -26.81 -13.11 52.69
C CYS A 102 -26.76 -13.84 51.35
N ALA A 103 -25.73 -13.57 50.53
CA ALA A 103 -25.53 -14.23 49.24
C ALA A 103 -25.37 -15.76 49.37
N HIS A 104 -24.75 -16.24 50.45
CA HIS A 104 -24.55 -17.66 50.72
C HIS A 104 -25.61 -18.32 51.60
N ARG A 105 -26.75 -17.64 51.83
CA ARG A 105 -27.92 -18.18 52.54
C ARG A 105 -27.63 -18.63 53.98
N LYS A 106 -26.78 -17.89 54.70
CA LYS A 106 -26.34 -18.24 56.07
C LYS A 106 -27.11 -17.45 57.13
N ALA A 107 -28.37 -17.83 57.37
CA ALA A 107 -29.27 -17.13 58.30
C ALA A 107 -28.68 -16.95 59.72
N ASP A 108 -28.04 -17.98 60.28
CA ASP A 108 -27.47 -17.88 61.63
C ASP A 108 -26.24 -16.96 61.69
N ALA A 109 -25.43 -16.92 60.63
CA ALA A 109 -24.31 -16.00 60.53
C ALA A 109 -24.78 -14.54 60.37
N VAL A 110 -25.86 -14.32 59.60
CA VAL A 110 -26.53 -13.02 59.49
C VAL A 110 -27.04 -12.55 60.84
N ARG A 111 -27.75 -13.41 61.59
CA ARG A 111 -28.25 -13.11 62.94
C ARG A 111 -27.12 -12.69 63.88
N LEU A 112 -26.01 -13.42 63.87
CA LEU A 112 -24.83 -13.17 64.71
C LEU A 112 -24.16 -11.83 64.33
N LEU A 113 -23.98 -11.54 63.04
CA LEU A 113 -23.41 -10.28 62.55
C LEU A 113 -24.29 -9.07 62.89
N LEU A 114 -25.62 -9.20 62.76
CA LEU A 114 -26.56 -8.15 63.11
C LEU A 114 -26.56 -7.85 64.63
N GLN A 115 -26.52 -8.88 65.46
CA GLN A 115 -26.41 -8.73 66.92
C GLN A 115 -25.07 -8.12 67.34
N ALA A 116 -23.96 -8.53 66.71
CA ALA A 116 -22.65 -7.93 66.95
C ALA A 116 -22.66 -6.42 66.62
N SER A 117 -23.22 -6.05 65.46
CA SER A 117 -23.38 -4.65 65.07
C SER A 117 -24.30 -3.87 66.01
N ALA A 118 -25.24 -4.55 66.68
CA ALA A 118 -26.15 -3.95 67.63
C ALA A 118 -25.51 -3.67 69.00
N SER A 119 -24.53 -4.48 69.40
CA SER A 119 -23.84 -4.40 70.69
C SER A 119 -22.72 -3.35 70.77
N ALA A 120 -22.21 -2.87 69.63
CA ALA A 120 -21.23 -1.79 69.58
C ALA A 120 -21.93 -0.44 69.76
N GLU A 121 -21.61 0.31 70.83
CA GLU A 121 -22.33 1.45 71.44
C GLU A 121 -22.56 2.73 70.57
N SER A 122 -22.69 2.64 69.24
CA SER A 122 -23.15 3.77 68.42
C SER A 122 -24.39 3.37 67.61
N GLU A 123 -25.55 3.93 67.95
CA GLU A 123 -26.78 3.78 67.16
C GLU A 123 -26.60 4.23 65.70
N LEU A 124 -25.67 5.16 65.45
CA LEU A 124 -25.27 5.59 64.10
C LEU A 124 -24.64 4.44 63.28
N GLY A 125 -23.84 3.59 63.91
CA GLY A 125 -23.12 2.51 63.22
C GLY A 125 -24.01 1.39 62.69
N ARG A 126 -25.16 1.12 63.33
CA ARG A 126 -26.10 0.07 62.89
C ARG A 126 -26.85 0.45 61.62
N ARG A 127 -27.30 1.71 61.53
CA ARG A 127 -27.97 2.26 60.33
C ARG A 127 -27.00 2.29 59.16
N ASP A 128 -25.79 2.81 59.39
CA ASP A 128 -24.73 2.84 58.40
C ASP A 128 -24.40 1.44 57.88
N TYR A 129 -24.34 0.42 58.76
CA TYR A 129 -23.93 -0.94 58.37
C TYR A 129 -24.94 -1.64 57.45
N LEU A 130 -26.24 -1.49 57.74
CA LEU A 130 -27.31 -2.02 56.88
C LEU A 130 -27.40 -1.28 55.55
N ASP A 131 -27.11 0.03 55.55
CA ASP A 131 -27.23 0.90 54.37
C ASP A 131 -26.00 0.87 53.45
N LEU A 132 -24.93 0.13 53.81
CA LEU A 132 -23.82 -0.10 52.88
C LEU A 132 -24.31 -0.87 51.66
N GLY A 133 -23.93 -0.39 50.49
CA GLY A 133 -24.11 -1.11 49.24
C GLY A 133 -22.76 -1.61 48.74
N GLU A 134 -22.78 -2.73 48.03
CA GLU A 134 -21.64 -3.19 47.23
C GLU A 134 -21.41 -2.27 46.02
N THR A 135 -20.43 -2.61 45.17
CA THR A 135 -20.07 -1.82 43.97
C THR A 135 -21.24 -1.45 43.05
N SER A 136 -22.27 -2.30 42.94
CA SER A 136 -23.48 -2.03 42.15
C SER A 136 -24.52 -1.15 42.88
N GLY A 137 -24.24 -0.76 44.13
CA GLY A 137 -25.17 -0.07 45.02
C GLY A 137 -26.20 -0.99 45.70
N GLN A 138 -26.13 -2.31 45.47
CA GLN A 138 -27.01 -3.29 46.11
C GLN A 138 -26.70 -3.43 47.60
N THR A 139 -27.73 -3.31 48.44
CA THR A 139 -27.62 -3.59 49.87
C THR A 139 -27.72 -5.09 50.15
N ALA A 140 -27.34 -5.51 51.36
CA ALA A 140 -27.55 -6.89 51.82
C ALA A 140 -29.00 -7.37 51.67
N LEU A 141 -29.99 -6.46 51.72
CA LEU A 141 -31.40 -6.78 51.47
C LEU A 141 -31.68 -7.10 49.99
N HIS A 142 -31.03 -6.41 49.04
CA HIS A 142 -31.16 -6.73 47.61
C HIS A 142 -30.68 -8.16 47.33
N LEU A 143 -29.50 -8.52 47.87
CA LEU A 143 -28.94 -9.86 47.71
C LEU A 143 -29.81 -10.94 48.37
N ALA A 144 -30.30 -10.69 49.59
CA ALA A 144 -31.21 -11.61 50.27
C ALA A 144 -32.53 -11.81 49.49
N CYS A 145 -33.03 -10.76 48.84
CA CYS A 145 -34.22 -10.83 47.99
C CYS A 145 -33.97 -11.63 46.71
N SER A 146 -32.79 -11.49 46.10
CA SER A 146 -32.40 -12.28 44.92
C SER A 146 -32.31 -13.78 45.25
N GLU A 147 -31.77 -14.12 46.43
CA GLU A 147 -31.68 -15.52 46.89
C GLU A 147 -33.03 -16.12 47.33
N SER A 148 -34.08 -15.30 47.44
CA SER A 148 -35.44 -15.71 47.81
C SER A 148 -35.58 -16.29 49.23
N ASP A 149 -34.69 -15.91 50.15
CA ASP A 149 -34.69 -16.41 51.53
C ASP A 149 -35.53 -15.53 52.47
N ALA A 150 -36.73 -16.01 52.80
CA ALA A 150 -37.68 -15.30 53.66
C ALA A 150 -37.15 -15.04 55.09
N ASP A 151 -36.43 -16.00 55.68
CA ASP A 151 -35.89 -15.85 57.04
C ASP A 151 -34.81 -14.75 57.11
N ILE A 152 -33.87 -14.73 56.14
CA ILE A 152 -32.82 -13.70 56.08
C ILE A 152 -33.43 -12.31 55.83
N CYS A 153 -34.37 -12.22 54.89
CA CYS A 153 -35.10 -10.96 54.64
C CYS A 153 -35.85 -10.49 55.88
N GLY A 154 -36.53 -11.41 56.58
CA GLY A 154 -37.23 -11.12 57.84
C GLY A 154 -36.29 -10.60 58.93
N GLN A 155 -35.11 -11.20 59.09
CA GLN A 155 -34.10 -10.77 60.06
C GLN A 155 -33.54 -9.37 59.74
N LEU A 156 -33.25 -9.09 58.46
CA LEU A 156 -32.78 -7.77 58.01
C LEU A 156 -33.85 -6.69 58.19
N LEU A 157 -35.11 -6.99 57.87
CA LEU A 157 -36.24 -6.07 58.03
C LEU A 157 -36.54 -5.80 59.51
N ALA A 158 -36.48 -6.82 60.37
CA ALA A 158 -36.63 -6.66 61.82
C ALA A 158 -35.50 -5.81 62.41
N ALA A 159 -34.25 -5.99 61.95
CA ALA A 159 -33.12 -5.16 62.35
C ALA A 159 -33.27 -3.71 61.87
N ALA A 160 -33.78 -3.48 60.67
CA ALA A 160 -34.06 -2.14 60.15
C ALA A 160 -35.22 -1.45 60.87
N GLU A 161 -36.26 -2.20 61.26
CA GLU A 161 -37.38 -1.71 62.08
C GLU A 161 -36.90 -1.28 63.48
N ALA A 162 -36.05 -2.09 64.11
CA ALA A 162 -35.41 -1.74 65.38
C ALA A 162 -34.49 -0.50 65.28
N ALA A 163 -33.99 -0.16 64.08
CA ALA A 163 -33.23 1.05 63.83
C ALA A 163 -34.11 2.30 63.57
N GLY A 164 -35.43 2.14 63.37
CA GLY A 164 -36.43 3.21 63.27
C GLY A 164 -37.30 3.15 62.01
N GLU A 165 -38.60 3.46 62.14
CA GLU A 165 -39.60 3.33 61.05
C GLU A 165 -39.28 4.19 59.81
N GLY A 166 -38.75 5.41 60.02
CA GLY A 166 -38.32 6.28 58.92
C GLY A 166 -37.10 5.75 58.15
N PHE A 167 -36.24 4.97 58.83
CA PHE A 167 -35.12 4.28 58.20
C PHE A 167 -35.59 3.04 57.44
N LEU A 168 -36.49 2.23 58.01
CA LEU A 168 -37.07 1.06 57.36
C LEU A 168 -37.68 1.40 55.99
N LYS A 169 -38.50 2.47 55.90
CA LYS A 169 -39.10 2.90 54.62
C LYS A 169 -38.05 3.33 53.58
N ARG A 170 -36.95 3.95 54.01
CA ARG A 170 -35.83 4.33 53.13
C ARG A 170 -35.03 3.11 52.69
N PHE A 171 -34.78 2.17 53.60
CA PHE A 171 -33.99 0.97 53.38
C PHE A 171 -34.66 0.01 52.38
N VAL A 172 -35.95 -0.26 52.56
CA VAL A 172 -36.75 -1.14 51.67
C VAL A 172 -36.90 -0.57 50.26
N ASN A 173 -36.92 0.76 50.14
CA ASN A 173 -37.09 1.46 48.87
C ASN A 173 -35.78 2.01 48.31
N LYS A 174 -34.63 1.60 48.88
CA LYS A 174 -33.33 1.99 48.35
C LYS A 174 -33.19 1.41 46.95
N LYS A 175 -32.62 2.23 46.07
CA LYS A 175 -32.36 1.92 44.68
C LYS A 175 -30.88 1.66 44.50
N ASP A 176 -30.54 0.61 43.77
CA ASP A 176 -29.18 0.38 43.31
C ASP A 176 -28.81 1.31 42.13
N VAL A 177 -27.64 1.10 41.51
CA VAL A 177 -27.17 1.90 40.37
C VAL A 177 -28.12 1.81 39.16
N GLU A 178 -28.82 0.68 38.99
CA GLU A 178 -29.80 0.47 37.91
C GLU A 178 -31.23 0.90 38.29
N HIS A 179 -31.37 1.61 39.41
CA HIS A 179 -32.65 2.01 39.98
C HIS A 179 -33.57 0.84 40.37
N VAL A 180 -33.03 -0.36 40.49
CA VAL A 180 -33.72 -1.58 40.94
C VAL A 180 -33.92 -1.47 42.45
N THR A 181 -35.12 -1.85 42.90
CA THR A 181 -35.45 -1.94 44.33
C THR A 181 -35.46 -3.40 44.77
N CYS A 182 -35.37 -3.67 46.07
CA CYS A 182 -35.47 -5.03 46.60
C CYS A 182 -36.75 -5.77 46.14
N LEU A 183 -37.84 -5.02 45.91
CA LEU A 183 -39.09 -5.54 45.37
C LEU A 183 -38.95 -6.05 43.92
N HIS A 184 -38.17 -5.39 43.07
CA HIS A 184 -37.89 -5.87 41.72
C HIS A 184 -37.11 -7.19 41.76
N CYS A 185 -36.06 -7.29 42.58
CA CYS A 185 -35.28 -8.51 42.74
C CYS A 185 -36.15 -9.69 43.23
N ALA A 186 -36.98 -9.47 44.25
CA ALA A 186 -37.85 -10.51 44.79
C ALA A 186 -38.90 -10.99 43.77
N VAL A 187 -39.48 -10.08 42.98
CA VAL A 187 -40.46 -10.43 41.95
C VAL A 187 -39.83 -11.16 40.77
N GLU A 188 -38.64 -10.74 40.35
CA GLU A 188 -37.88 -11.38 39.27
C GLU A 188 -37.56 -12.84 39.56
N HIS A 189 -37.21 -13.15 40.82
CA HIS A 189 -36.85 -14.51 41.25
C HIS A 189 -38.07 -15.34 41.71
N GLY A 190 -39.28 -14.77 41.68
CA GLY A 190 -40.51 -15.52 41.97
C GLY A 190 -40.84 -15.69 43.46
N ALA A 191 -40.21 -14.93 44.36
CA ALA A 191 -40.28 -15.11 45.82
C ALA A 191 -41.56 -14.51 46.44
N VAL A 192 -42.68 -15.23 46.34
CA VAL A 192 -44.01 -14.74 46.79
C VAL A 192 -44.00 -14.26 48.25
N ASP A 193 -43.45 -15.07 49.16
CA ASP A 193 -43.46 -14.75 50.60
C ASP A 193 -42.60 -13.51 50.91
N VAL A 194 -41.46 -13.35 50.23
CA VAL A 194 -40.59 -12.18 50.37
C VAL A 194 -41.27 -10.93 49.82
N VAL A 195 -41.94 -11.03 48.68
CA VAL A 195 -42.71 -9.92 48.10
C VAL A 195 -43.83 -9.49 49.05
N GLU A 196 -44.58 -10.43 49.63
CA GLU A 196 -45.63 -10.11 50.62
C GLU A 196 -45.06 -9.36 51.82
N MET A 197 -43.96 -9.84 52.40
CA MET A 197 -43.28 -9.17 53.52
C MET A 197 -42.81 -7.75 53.16
N LEU A 198 -42.19 -7.57 51.98
CA LEU A 198 -41.71 -6.26 51.52
C LEU A 198 -42.86 -5.27 51.33
N LEU A 199 -43.99 -5.71 50.74
CA LEU A 199 -45.18 -4.88 50.55
C LEU A 199 -45.81 -4.46 51.87
N GLN A 200 -45.94 -5.39 52.83
CA GLN A 200 -46.41 -5.09 54.18
C GLN A 200 -45.50 -4.08 54.92
N LYS A 201 -44.19 -4.12 54.65
CA LYS A 201 -43.19 -3.21 55.24
C LYS A 201 -42.99 -1.90 54.45
N GLY A 202 -43.87 -1.59 53.49
CA GLY A 202 -43.93 -0.29 52.83
C GLY A 202 -43.09 -0.15 51.56
N ALA A 203 -42.83 -1.25 50.84
CA ALA A 203 -42.22 -1.20 49.52
C ALA A 203 -43.13 -0.53 48.48
N PHE A 204 -42.55 0.31 47.61
CA PHE A 204 -43.29 0.98 46.54
C PHE A 204 -43.58 0.01 45.38
N VAL A 205 -44.85 -0.40 45.29
CA VAL A 205 -45.37 -1.34 44.26
C VAL A 205 -45.13 -0.86 42.83
N ASN A 206 -45.19 0.45 42.60
CA ASN A 206 -45.03 1.07 41.28
C ASN A 206 -43.66 1.76 41.12
N ALA A 207 -42.64 1.33 41.86
CA ALA A 207 -41.27 1.78 41.62
C ALA A 207 -40.83 1.38 40.21
N THR A 208 -39.95 2.19 39.60
CA THR A 208 -39.39 1.90 38.28
C THR A 208 -37.88 1.77 38.34
N ASN A 209 -37.34 0.84 37.56
CA ASN A 209 -35.90 0.71 37.27
C ASN A 209 -35.47 1.64 36.12
N THR A 210 -34.21 1.55 35.69
CA THR A 210 -33.66 2.32 34.54
C THR A 210 -34.41 2.08 33.23
N ALA A 211 -35.01 0.91 33.03
CA ALA A 211 -35.84 0.59 31.87
C ALA A 211 -37.30 1.05 32.02
N GLU A 212 -37.60 1.87 33.04
CA GLU A 212 -38.95 2.30 33.43
C GLU A 212 -39.92 1.13 33.73
N GLN A 213 -39.39 -0.07 33.95
CA GLN A 213 -40.20 -1.25 34.25
C GLN A 213 -40.66 -1.21 35.70
N THR A 214 -41.94 -1.49 35.92
CA THR A 214 -42.50 -1.75 37.24
C THR A 214 -42.30 -3.22 37.64
N PRO A 215 -42.35 -3.58 38.93
CA PRO A 215 -42.33 -4.98 39.37
C PRO A 215 -43.38 -5.84 38.65
N LEU A 216 -44.53 -5.24 38.29
CA LEU A 216 -45.57 -5.92 37.54
C LEU A 216 -45.13 -6.36 36.12
N HIS A 217 -44.28 -5.58 35.44
CA HIS A 217 -43.70 -5.99 34.15
C HIS A 217 -42.77 -7.20 34.32
N LEU A 218 -41.99 -7.25 35.40
CA LEU A 218 -41.11 -8.38 35.72
C LEU A 218 -41.92 -9.63 36.08
N ALA A 219 -43.01 -9.48 36.83
CA ALA A 219 -43.94 -10.58 37.15
C ALA A 219 -44.59 -11.17 35.88
N ALA A 220 -44.88 -10.32 34.89
CA ALA A 220 -45.44 -10.79 33.61
C ALA A 220 -44.44 -11.57 32.75
N ARG A 221 -43.14 -11.28 32.89
CA ARG A 221 -42.08 -12.07 32.25
C ARG A 221 -42.02 -13.50 32.82
N THR A 222 -42.13 -13.65 34.13
CA THR A 222 -42.05 -14.96 34.79
C THR A 222 -43.35 -15.76 34.67
N GLY A 223 -44.47 -15.12 34.34
CA GLY A 223 -45.77 -15.78 34.22
C GLY A 223 -46.42 -16.15 35.55
N ASN A 224 -45.88 -15.66 36.68
CA ASN A 224 -46.37 -16.04 38.00
C ASN A 224 -47.65 -15.27 38.37
N ILE A 225 -48.79 -15.94 38.18
CA ILE A 225 -50.14 -15.41 38.42
C ILE A 225 -50.29 -14.91 39.87
N ARG A 226 -49.75 -15.64 40.86
CA ARG A 226 -49.88 -15.26 42.28
C ARG A 226 -49.17 -13.94 42.59
N LEU A 227 -47.99 -13.71 42.00
CA LEU A 227 -47.28 -12.44 42.15
C LEU A 227 -48.03 -11.28 41.51
N VAL A 228 -48.60 -11.51 40.32
CA VAL A 228 -49.42 -10.51 39.63
C VAL A 228 -50.66 -10.15 40.45
N GLU A 229 -51.34 -11.14 41.04
CA GLU A 229 -52.49 -10.92 41.93
C GLU A 229 -52.10 -10.13 43.18
N LEU A 230 -51.02 -10.51 43.85
CA LEU A 230 -50.54 -9.87 45.06
C LEU A 230 -50.09 -8.42 44.82
N LEU A 231 -49.39 -8.16 43.72
CA LEU A 231 -49.02 -6.79 43.33
C LEU A 231 -50.24 -5.92 43.01
N VAL A 232 -51.24 -6.46 42.30
CA VAL A 232 -52.46 -5.70 41.98
C VAL A 232 -53.31 -5.44 43.21
N GLN A 233 -53.42 -6.38 44.15
CA GLN A 233 -54.11 -6.17 45.44
C GLN A 233 -53.52 -4.99 46.24
N HIS A 234 -52.19 -4.80 46.14
CA HIS A 234 -51.48 -3.68 46.78
C HIS A 234 -51.41 -2.40 45.91
N GLY A 235 -52.16 -2.31 44.81
CA GLY A 235 -52.31 -1.09 44.00
C GLY A 235 -51.31 -0.95 42.84
N ALA A 236 -50.84 -2.06 42.25
CA ALA A 236 -50.07 -2.01 41.02
C ALA A 236 -50.89 -1.49 39.83
N LYS A 237 -50.31 -0.58 39.04
CA LYS A 237 -50.92 -0.04 37.84
C LYS A 237 -50.79 -1.01 36.67
N LEU A 238 -51.92 -1.50 36.15
CA LEU A 238 -51.98 -2.42 35.00
C LEU A 238 -51.65 -1.75 33.66
N ASP A 239 -51.91 -0.44 33.56
CA ASP A 239 -51.68 0.41 32.39
C ASP A 239 -50.30 1.08 32.37
N ALA A 240 -49.45 0.77 33.36
CA ALA A 240 -48.08 1.23 33.38
C ALA A 240 -47.35 0.75 32.11
N VAL A 241 -46.49 1.62 31.59
CA VAL A 241 -45.67 1.33 30.42
C VAL A 241 -44.20 1.41 30.80
N ASP A 242 -43.38 0.57 30.18
CA ASP A 242 -41.92 0.64 30.27
C ASP A 242 -41.32 1.64 29.27
N ALA A 243 -39.98 1.73 29.22
CA ALA A 243 -39.26 2.65 28.31
C ALA A 243 -39.53 2.38 26.82
N THR A 244 -40.00 1.19 26.47
CA THR A 244 -40.43 0.81 25.11
C THR A 244 -41.93 1.05 24.88
N ARG A 245 -42.61 1.71 25.82
CA ARG A 245 -44.07 1.86 25.87
C ARG A 245 -44.84 0.54 25.92
N GLN A 246 -44.19 -0.55 26.35
CA GLN A 246 -44.83 -1.84 26.48
C GLN A 246 -45.59 -1.92 27.80
N THR A 247 -46.83 -2.41 27.71
CA THR A 247 -47.66 -2.73 28.88
C THR A 247 -47.39 -4.16 29.35
N VAL A 248 -47.99 -4.52 30.48
CA VAL A 248 -47.99 -5.90 31.02
C VAL A 248 -48.52 -6.92 30.00
N LEU A 249 -49.51 -6.53 29.17
CA LEU A 249 -50.03 -7.39 28.09
C LEU A 249 -48.98 -7.65 27.01
N HIS A 250 -48.21 -6.63 26.61
CA HIS A 250 -47.12 -6.80 25.64
C HIS A 250 -46.09 -7.81 26.15
N LYS A 251 -45.69 -7.71 27.42
CA LYS A 251 -44.74 -8.67 28.02
C LYS A 251 -45.33 -10.08 28.10
N ALA A 252 -46.58 -10.22 28.55
CA ALA A 252 -47.25 -11.53 28.64
C ALA A 252 -47.38 -12.19 27.25
N ALA A 253 -47.68 -11.41 26.21
CA ALA A 253 -47.75 -11.90 24.83
C ALA A 253 -46.36 -12.25 24.27
N PHE A 254 -45.37 -11.37 24.45
CA PHE A 254 -43.99 -11.56 23.99
C PHE A 254 -43.32 -12.80 24.60
N PHE A 255 -43.53 -13.06 25.89
CA PHE A 255 -42.95 -14.24 26.57
C PHE A 255 -43.78 -15.53 26.41
N ALA A 256 -44.92 -15.46 25.69
CA ALA A 256 -45.90 -16.52 25.50
C ALA A 256 -46.44 -17.11 26.82
N GLN A 257 -47.19 -16.29 27.57
CA GLN A 257 -47.79 -16.67 28.86
C GLN A 257 -49.33 -16.76 28.77
N PRO A 258 -49.90 -17.85 28.20
CA PRO A 258 -51.34 -17.92 27.90
C PRO A 258 -52.21 -17.89 29.18
N SER A 259 -51.80 -18.58 30.23
CA SER A 259 -52.54 -18.63 31.51
C SER A 259 -52.59 -17.29 32.21
N LEU A 260 -51.47 -16.55 32.18
CA LEU A 260 -51.42 -15.20 32.74
C LEU A 260 -52.25 -14.23 31.89
N LEU A 261 -52.13 -14.34 30.56
CA LEU A 261 -52.88 -13.52 29.62
C LEU A 261 -54.40 -13.73 29.80
N ALA A 262 -54.85 -14.97 30.00
CA ALA A 262 -56.24 -15.28 30.31
C ALA A 262 -56.72 -14.58 31.60
N ASN A 263 -55.96 -14.68 32.70
CA ASN A 263 -56.31 -14.05 33.98
C ASN A 263 -56.31 -12.51 33.87
N LEU A 264 -55.36 -11.92 33.15
CA LEU A 264 -55.32 -10.47 32.90
C LEU A 264 -56.52 -9.99 32.07
N LEU A 265 -56.89 -10.72 31.02
CA LEU A 265 -57.99 -10.36 30.11
C LEU A 265 -59.39 -10.63 30.69
N GLU A 266 -59.52 -11.42 31.76
CA GLU A 266 -60.79 -11.55 32.50
C GLU A 266 -61.15 -10.28 33.28
N ARG A 267 -60.18 -9.39 33.54
CA ARG A 267 -60.40 -8.17 34.30
C ARG A 267 -61.03 -7.07 33.44
N PRO A 268 -62.06 -6.37 33.93
CA PRO A 268 -62.82 -5.38 33.15
C PRO A 268 -61.99 -4.15 32.72
N GLU A 269 -60.88 -3.86 33.41
CA GLU A 269 -59.95 -2.78 33.05
C GLU A 269 -59.16 -3.11 31.77
N MET A 270 -58.77 -4.38 31.61
CA MET A 270 -57.93 -4.87 30.50
C MET A 270 -58.77 -5.47 29.36
N ALA A 271 -60.01 -5.88 29.63
CA ALA A 271 -60.96 -6.38 28.63
C ALA A 271 -61.49 -5.27 27.68
N ARG A 272 -61.11 -4.00 27.88
CA ARG A 272 -61.47 -2.91 26.97
C ARG A 272 -60.68 -3.06 25.68
N ARG A 273 -61.36 -2.89 24.53
CA ARG A 273 -60.73 -2.97 23.20
C ARG A 273 -59.49 -2.05 23.05
N SER A 274 -59.52 -0.87 23.66
CA SER A 274 -58.38 0.07 23.68
C SER A 274 -57.14 -0.44 24.42
N SER A 275 -57.32 -1.40 25.34
CA SER A 275 -56.23 -2.03 26.10
C SER A 275 -55.68 -3.26 25.39
N ILE A 276 -56.52 -4.01 24.66
CA ILE A 276 -56.11 -5.19 23.89
C ILE A 276 -55.25 -4.79 22.67
N ASP A 277 -55.65 -3.74 21.94
CA ASP A 277 -54.92 -3.19 20.79
C ASP A 277 -53.98 -2.04 21.19
N CYS A 278 -53.44 -2.06 22.42
CA CYS A 278 -52.45 -1.07 22.83
C CYS A 278 -51.20 -1.16 21.94
N ARG A 279 -50.54 -0.02 21.71
CA ARG A 279 -49.36 0.06 20.83
C ARG A 279 -48.12 0.41 21.64
N ASP A 280 -47.05 -0.34 21.43
CA ASP A 280 -45.73 -0.01 21.96
C ASP A 280 -45.06 1.13 21.16
N ARG A 281 -43.78 1.40 21.43
CA ARG A 281 -43.01 2.46 20.76
C ARG A 281 -42.83 2.20 19.26
N GLU A 282 -42.78 0.95 18.85
CA GLU A 282 -42.65 0.53 17.45
C GLU A 282 -44.02 0.42 16.76
N GLY A 283 -45.11 0.63 17.50
CA GLY A 283 -46.47 0.51 17.01
C GLY A 283 -47.00 -0.92 17.06
N ASN A 284 -46.26 -1.86 17.65
CA ASN A 284 -46.68 -3.26 17.75
C ASN A 284 -47.82 -3.40 18.74
N THR A 285 -48.79 -4.26 18.41
CA THR A 285 -49.82 -4.71 19.37
C THR A 285 -49.37 -5.97 20.11
N PRO A 286 -50.00 -6.32 21.25
CA PRO A 286 -49.74 -7.59 21.92
C PRO A 286 -49.89 -8.80 20.99
N LEU A 287 -50.84 -8.78 20.05
CA LEU A 287 -51.02 -9.84 19.05
C LEU A 287 -49.83 -9.97 18.10
N MET A 288 -49.22 -8.84 17.71
CA MET A 288 -48.00 -8.85 16.88
C MET A 288 -46.81 -9.44 17.64
N LEU A 289 -46.62 -9.06 18.90
CA LEU A 289 -45.54 -9.60 19.74
C LEU A 289 -45.74 -11.09 20.05
N ALA A 290 -46.98 -11.57 20.13
CA ALA A 290 -47.26 -13.01 20.22
C ALA A 290 -46.84 -13.77 18.95
N SER A 291 -46.60 -13.07 17.84
CA SER A 291 -46.25 -13.64 16.53
C SER A 291 -44.75 -13.56 16.22
N THR A 292 -43.89 -13.12 17.15
CA THR A 292 -42.45 -12.93 16.90
C THR A 292 -41.54 -14.02 17.47
N GLU A 293 -41.50 -14.21 18.78
CA GLU A 293 -40.42 -14.97 19.45
C GLU A 293 -40.68 -16.49 19.57
N LYS A 294 -41.92 -16.90 19.82
CA LYS A 294 -42.28 -18.29 20.04
C LYS A 294 -43.44 -18.71 19.15
N ASP A 295 -43.33 -19.89 18.55
CA ASP A 295 -44.40 -20.52 17.78
C ASP A 295 -45.45 -21.16 18.69
N ASP A 296 -46.09 -20.35 19.56
CA ASP A 296 -47.19 -20.79 20.43
C ASP A 296 -48.52 -20.16 19.98
N PRO A 297 -49.44 -20.94 19.40
CA PRO A 297 -50.71 -20.41 18.92
C PRO A 297 -51.71 -20.06 20.03
N GLU A 298 -51.53 -20.51 21.28
CA GLU A 298 -52.51 -20.30 22.35
C GLU A 298 -52.66 -18.82 22.71
N CYS A 299 -51.57 -18.07 22.83
CA CYS A 299 -51.60 -16.62 23.08
C CYS A 299 -52.31 -15.87 21.95
N ALA A 300 -52.01 -16.22 20.69
CA ALA A 300 -52.65 -15.61 19.52
C ALA A 300 -54.16 -15.94 19.47
N ARG A 301 -54.54 -17.20 19.72
CA ARG A 301 -55.95 -17.64 19.80
C ARG A 301 -56.72 -16.93 20.90
N LEU A 302 -56.12 -16.79 22.09
CA LEU A 302 -56.75 -16.11 23.22
C LEU A 302 -56.97 -14.62 22.95
N LEU A 303 -55.97 -13.93 22.37
CA LEU A 303 -56.09 -12.53 22.00
C LEU A 303 -57.17 -12.32 20.93
N LEU A 304 -57.19 -13.16 19.89
CA LEU A 304 -58.22 -13.11 18.85
C LEU A 304 -59.62 -13.40 19.42
N ALA A 305 -59.77 -14.41 20.28
CA ALA A 305 -61.04 -14.76 20.92
C ALA A 305 -61.61 -13.64 21.80
N LYS A 306 -60.74 -12.78 22.36
CA LYS A 306 -61.12 -11.61 23.16
C LYS A 306 -61.26 -10.33 22.33
N GLY A 307 -61.16 -10.41 21.00
CA GLY A 307 -61.46 -9.31 20.07
C GLY A 307 -60.26 -8.45 19.68
N ALA A 308 -59.02 -8.96 19.79
CA ALA A 308 -57.84 -8.31 19.21
C ALA A 308 -57.96 -8.20 17.69
N SER A 309 -57.59 -7.05 17.13
CA SER A 309 -57.70 -6.82 15.69
C SER A 309 -56.46 -7.34 14.94
N PRO A 310 -56.58 -8.31 14.00
CA PRO A 310 -55.46 -8.74 13.18
C PRO A 310 -55.07 -7.73 12.10
N LEU A 311 -55.91 -6.72 11.85
CA LEU A 311 -55.72 -5.64 10.85
C LEU A 311 -54.80 -4.51 11.33
N CYS A 312 -54.35 -4.57 12.58
CA CYS A 312 -53.41 -3.57 13.06
C CYS A 312 -52.10 -3.74 12.28
N THR A 313 -51.46 -2.61 11.97
CA THR A 313 -50.10 -2.56 11.42
C THR A 313 -49.17 -1.86 12.41
N ASP A 314 -47.93 -2.30 12.44
CA ASP A 314 -46.87 -1.65 13.20
C ASP A 314 -46.40 -0.34 12.52
N GLY A 315 -45.35 0.29 13.06
CA GLY A 315 -44.75 1.50 12.51
C GLY A 315 -44.13 1.35 11.11
N GLN A 316 -43.93 0.12 10.62
CA GLN A 316 -43.43 -0.19 9.28
C GLN A 316 -44.53 -0.72 8.35
N GLY A 317 -45.80 -0.67 8.77
CA GLY A 317 -46.92 -1.19 7.98
C GLY A 317 -47.07 -2.72 8.05
N ARG A 318 -46.32 -3.42 8.91
CA ARG A 318 -46.33 -4.88 8.98
C ARG A 318 -47.49 -5.38 9.84
N THR A 319 -48.16 -6.43 9.37
CA THR A 319 -49.26 -7.09 10.07
C THR A 319 -48.75 -8.24 10.96
N ALA A 320 -49.60 -8.78 11.84
CA ALA A 320 -49.26 -9.96 12.63
C ALA A 320 -48.96 -11.19 11.74
N VAL A 321 -49.65 -11.31 10.59
CA VAL A 321 -49.39 -12.35 9.58
C VAL A 321 -48.00 -12.18 8.98
N TYR A 322 -47.63 -10.95 8.57
CA TYR A 322 -46.28 -10.65 8.08
C TYR A 322 -45.21 -11.05 9.11
N LEU A 323 -45.36 -10.65 10.37
CA LEU A 323 -44.39 -10.98 11.43
C LEU A 323 -44.28 -12.49 11.66
N ALA A 324 -45.41 -13.21 11.70
CA ALA A 324 -45.41 -14.68 11.82
C ALA A 324 -44.64 -15.35 10.66
N THR A 325 -44.79 -14.84 9.43
CA THR A 325 -44.06 -15.36 8.26
C THR A 325 -42.56 -15.05 8.29
N HIS A 326 -42.19 -13.86 8.76
CA HIS A 326 -40.81 -13.43 8.88
C HIS A 326 -40.02 -14.28 9.88
N TRP A 327 -40.62 -14.61 11.03
CA TRP A 327 -39.99 -15.33 12.14
C TRP A 327 -40.14 -16.86 12.11
N TYR A 328 -40.75 -17.41 11.05
CA TYR A 328 -41.01 -18.85 10.90
C TYR A 328 -42.03 -19.45 11.90
N ASN A 329 -43.01 -18.67 12.36
CA ASN A 329 -44.01 -19.13 13.33
C ASN A 329 -45.20 -19.79 12.61
N ARG A 330 -45.00 -21.04 12.16
CA ARG A 330 -45.96 -21.80 11.35
C ARG A 330 -47.29 -22.06 12.07
N GLN A 331 -47.25 -22.46 13.34
CA GLN A 331 -48.47 -22.78 14.10
C GLN A 331 -49.26 -21.53 14.45
N VAL A 332 -48.57 -20.43 14.81
CA VAL A 332 -49.20 -19.12 15.01
C VAL A 332 -49.80 -18.62 13.70
N LEU A 333 -49.08 -18.73 12.59
CA LEU A 333 -49.59 -18.36 11.26
C LEU A 333 -50.84 -19.17 10.89
N GLN A 334 -50.84 -20.49 11.11
CA GLN A 334 -52.03 -21.31 10.90
C GLN A 334 -53.21 -20.82 11.75
N ALA A 335 -52.99 -20.53 13.03
CA ALA A 335 -54.04 -20.04 13.93
C ALA A 335 -54.58 -18.65 13.52
N LEU A 336 -53.73 -17.78 12.98
CA LEU A 336 -54.14 -16.50 12.40
C LEU A 336 -54.97 -16.72 11.12
N LEU A 337 -54.53 -17.59 10.22
CA LEU A 337 -55.20 -17.88 8.94
C LEU A 337 -56.54 -18.63 9.08
N ASP A 338 -56.70 -19.42 10.15
CA ASP A 338 -57.96 -20.12 10.44
C ASP A 338 -59.06 -19.16 10.93
N HIS A 339 -58.70 -17.97 11.42
CA HIS A 339 -59.66 -17.01 11.98
C HIS A 339 -60.45 -16.26 10.88
N PRO A 340 -61.79 -16.12 11.00
CA PRO A 340 -62.64 -15.54 9.95
C PRO A 340 -62.25 -14.11 9.58
N ALA A 341 -61.82 -13.31 10.56
CA ALA A 341 -61.39 -11.92 10.32
C ALA A 341 -60.16 -11.80 9.39
N VAL A 342 -59.30 -12.82 9.33
CA VAL A 342 -58.11 -12.83 8.46
C VAL A 342 -58.48 -13.30 7.06
N ARG A 343 -59.37 -14.30 6.96
CA ARG A 343 -59.88 -14.84 5.68
C ARG A 343 -60.75 -13.85 4.92
N GLU A 344 -61.64 -13.14 5.61
CA GLU A 344 -62.59 -12.21 4.99
C GLU A 344 -61.92 -10.90 4.53
N ALA A 345 -60.84 -10.47 5.20
CA ALA A 345 -60.16 -9.21 4.89
C ALA A 345 -58.96 -9.33 3.94
N ARG A 346 -58.62 -10.54 3.43
CA ARG A 346 -57.44 -10.81 2.58
C ARG A 346 -56.13 -10.22 3.12
N ILE A 347 -55.94 -10.25 4.44
CA ILE A 347 -54.73 -9.73 5.13
C ILE A 347 -53.45 -10.44 4.67
N ILE A 348 -53.60 -11.62 4.06
CA ILE A 348 -52.51 -12.43 3.50
C ILE A 348 -51.69 -11.66 2.46
N ASP A 349 -52.29 -10.71 1.75
CA ASP A 349 -51.64 -9.88 0.74
C ASP A 349 -51.23 -8.49 1.27
N GLU A 350 -51.54 -8.14 2.52
CA GLU A 350 -51.15 -6.85 3.10
C GLU A 350 -49.64 -6.76 3.26
N SER A 351 -49.06 -5.76 2.60
CA SER A 351 -47.63 -5.58 2.48
C SER A 351 -47.05 -4.59 3.49
N ASP A 352 -45.74 -4.67 3.70
CA ASP A 352 -45.01 -3.68 4.47
C ASP A 352 -44.86 -2.34 3.71
N ALA A 353 -44.17 -1.37 4.34
CA ALA A 353 -43.89 -0.07 3.75
C ALA A 353 -43.13 -0.10 2.41
N ALA A 354 -42.48 -1.21 2.06
CA ALA A 354 -41.78 -1.41 0.78
C ALA A 354 -42.58 -2.32 -0.18
N ASN A 355 -43.89 -2.45 0.06
CA ASN A 355 -44.81 -3.32 -0.66
C ASN A 355 -44.40 -4.81 -0.71
N ASN A 356 -43.58 -5.29 0.24
CA ASN A 356 -43.31 -6.72 0.35
C ASN A 356 -44.49 -7.41 1.03
N SER A 357 -45.15 -8.31 0.31
CA SER A 357 -46.16 -9.19 0.90
C SER A 357 -45.51 -10.25 1.83
N PRO A 358 -46.28 -10.88 2.73
CA PRO A 358 -45.79 -11.97 3.57
C PRO A 358 -45.16 -13.12 2.76
N LEU A 359 -45.65 -13.35 1.53
CA LEU A 359 -45.08 -14.33 0.60
C LEU A 359 -43.68 -13.93 0.10
N HIS A 360 -43.43 -12.65 -0.17
CA HIS A 360 -42.10 -12.14 -0.56
C HIS A 360 -41.05 -12.48 0.51
N VAL A 361 -41.37 -12.19 1.77
CA VAL A 361 -40.47 -12.43 2.90
C VAL A 361 -40.25 -13.92 3.14
N ALA A 362 -41.32 -14.72 3.10
CA ALA A 362 -41.20 -16.17 3.23
C ALA A 362 -40.33 -16.78 2.12
N CYS A 363 -40.44 -16.26 0.88
CA CYS A 363 -39.62 -16.66 -0.25
C CYS A 363 -38.16 -16.23 -0.10
N LYS A 364 -37.92 -15.00 0.36
CA LYS A 364 -36.59 -14.43 0.63
C LYS A 364 -35.84 -15.18 1.73
N ASN A 365 -36.53 -15.63 2.78
CA ASN A 365 -35.95 -16.36 3.91
C ASN A 365 -35.89 -17.89 3.65
N GLY A 366 -36.54 -18.38 2.61
CA GLY A 366 -36.52 -19.81 2.24
C GLY A 366 -37.46 -20.69 3.05
N HIS A 367 -38.50 -20.10 3.64
CA HIS A 367 -39.46 -20.80 4.51
C HIS A 367 -40.46 -21.63 3.69
N VAL A 368 -40.02 -22.80 3.19
CA VAL A 368 -40.82 -23.65 2.27
C VAL A 368 -42.20 -23.98 2.80
N ASP A 369 -42.29 -24.41 4.06
CA ASP A 369 -43.56 -24.79 4.70
C ASP A 369 -44.54 -23.60 4.81
N ILE A 370 -44.02 -22.40 5.03
CA ILE A 370 -44.80 -21.17 5.11
C ILE A 370 -45.25 -20.72 3.72
N VAL A 371 -44.36 -20.85 2.72
CA VAL A 371 -44.70 -20.60 1.32
C VAL A 371 -45.84 -21.52 0.88
N GLU A 372 -45.78 -22.82 1.19
CA GLU A 372 -46.86 -23.76 0.91
C GLU A 372 -48.15 -23.36 1.64
N LEU A 373 -48.07 -23.02 2.93
CA LEU A 373 -49.24 -22.63 3.73
C LEU A 373 -49.92 -21.34 3.22
N LEU A 374 -49.13 -20.32 2.84
CA LEU A 374 -49.64 -19.06 2.30
C LEU A 374 -50.31 -19.28 0.94
N LEU A 375 -49.70 -20.07 0.06
CA LEU A 375 -50.23 -20.37 -1.28
C LEU A 375 -51.51 -21.23 -1.22
N GLU A 376 -51.59 -22.19 -0.30
CA GLU A 376 -52.81 -22.98 -0.04
C GLU A 376 -53.98 -22.12 0.44
N ASN A 377 -53.71 -21.02 1.15
CA ASN A 377 -54.72 -20.07 1.63
C ASN A 377 -54.97 -18.89 0.66
N GLY A 378 -54.43 -18.96 -0.57
CA GLY A 378 -54.76 -18.03 -1.66
C GLY A 378 -53.92 -16.75 -1.72
N ALA A 379 -52.69 -16.76 -1.17
CA ALA A 379 -51.73 -15.68 -1.35
C ALA A 379 -51.40 -15.46 -2.84
N ASP A 380 -51.27 -14.20 -3.26
CA ASP A 380 -50.91 -13.86 -4.63
C ASP A 380 -49.41 -14.10 -4.90
N ALA A 381 -49.11 -15.05 -5.79
CA ALA A 381 -47.75 -15.40 -6.21
C ALA A 381 -47.18 -14.42 -7.25
N GLU A 382 -48.02 -13.62 -7.91
CA GLU A 382 -47.63 -12.61 -8.91
C GLU A 382 -47.54 -11.20 -8.31
N ALA A 383 -47.75 -11.05 -7.00
CA ALA A 383 -47.61 -9.76 -6.32
C ALA A 383 -46.22 -9.17 -6.57
N LYS A 384 -46.17 -7.86 -6.85
CA LYS A 384 -44.93 -7.11 -7.06
C LYS A 384 -44.69 -6.14 -5.90
N ASN A 385 -43.45 -6.06 -5.42
CA ASN A 385 -43.03 -5.06 -4.43
C ASN A 385 -42.71 -3.70 -5.11
N GLU A 386 -42.14 -2.74 -4.35
CA GLU A 386 -41.77 -1.42 -4.89
C GLU A 386 -40.76 -1.47 -6.04
N ASP A 387 -39.86 -2.46 -6.05
CA ASP A 387 -38.84 -2.67 -7.09
C ASP A 387 -39.38 -3.51 -8.28
N GLU A 388 -40.70 -3.71 -8.33
CA GLU A 388 -41.40 -4.61 -9.25
C GLU A 388 -40.96 -6.09 -9.17
N GLU A 389 -40.24 -6.49 -8.12
CA GLU A 389 -39.80 -7.86 -7.91
C GLU A 389 -40.97 -8.74 -7.44
N THR A 390 -41.08 -9.93 -8.02
CA THR A 390 -42.01 -10.97 -7.54
C THR A 390 -41.37 -11.83 -6.43
N PRO A 391 -42.14 -12.62 -5.66
CA PRO A 391 -41.57 -13.53 -4.65
C PRO A 391 -40.53 -14.51 -5.24
N MET A 392 -40.67 -14.87 -6.53
CA MET A 392 -39.68 -15.70 -7.23
C MET A 392 -38.34 -14.98 -7.45
N HIS A 393 -38.35 -13.68 -7.74
CA HIS A 393 -37.13 -12.87 -7.86
C HIS A 393 -36.30 -12.95 -6.58
N LEU A 394 -36.95 -12.71 -5.42
CA LEU A 394 -36.32 -12.78 -4.11
C LEU A 394 -35.82 -14.19 -3.77
N ALA A 395 -36.61 -15.23 -4.03
CA ALA A 395 -36.19 -16.62 -3.81
C ALA A 395 -34.99 -17.03 -4.69
N ALA A 396 -34.98 -16.59 -5.95
CA ALA A 396 -33.91 -16.84 -6.90
C ALA A 396 -32.62 -16.10 -6.53
N GLN A 397 -32.75 -14.84 -6.10
CA GLN A 397 -31.64 -14.02 -5.60
C GLN A 397 -31.03 -14.64 -4.33
N ALA A 398 -31.85 -15.05 -3.37
CA ALA A 398 -31.42 -15.61 -2.09
C ALA A 398 -30.87 -17.05 -2.18
N GLY A 399 -31.20 -17.81 -3.23
CA GLY A 399 -30.65 -19.16 -3.41
C GLY A 399 -31.56 -20.30 -2.94
N HIS A 400 -32.85 -20.07 -2.72
CA HIS A 400 -33.78 -21.06 -2.18
C HIS A 400 -34.39 -21.97 -3.23
N LEU A 401 -33.62 -22.99 -3.64
CA LEU A 401 -33.98 -23.94 -4.71
C LEU A 401 -35.38 -24.58 -4.54
N GLN A 402 -35.74 -25.03 -3.33
CA GLN A 402 -37.02 -25.71 -3.10
C GLN A 402 -38.21 -24.75 -3.21
N VAL A 403 -38.05 -23.50 -2.77
CA VAL A 403 -39.07 -22.45 -2.91
C VAL A 403 -39.28 -22.15 -4.39
N VAL A 404 -38.22 -21.91 -5.16
CA VAL A 404 -38.32 -21.65 -6.60
C VAL A 404 -39.02 -22.82 -7.32
N ARG A 405 -38.65 -24.07 -6.99
CA ARG A 405 -39.33 -25.25 -7.55
C ARG A 405 -40.82 -25.31 -7.20
N ARG A 406 -41.23 -24.89 -6.00
CA ARG A 406 -42.65 -24.85 -5.61
C ARG A 406 -43.41 -23.76 -6.36
N LEU A 407 -42.84 -22.56 -6.44
CA LEU A 407 -43.44 -21.45 -7.18
C LEU A 407 -43.62 -21.80 -8.68
N LEU A 408 -42.61 -22.41 -9.33
CA LEU A 408 -42.70 -22.83 -10.73
C LEU A 408 -43.79 -23.89 -11.00
N LYS A 409 -44.06 -24.77 -10.03
CA LYS A 409 -45.12 -25.77 -10.14
C LYS A 409 -46.52 -25.16 -10.10
N ILE A 410 -46.66 -24.03 -9.41
CA ILE A 410 -47.93 -23.31 -9.29
C ILE A 410 -48.14 -22.44 -10.52
N ASN A 411 -47.12 -21.64 -10.86
CA ASN A 411 -47.18 -20.77 -12.02
C ASN A 411 -45.84 -20.68 -12.74
N LEU A 412 -45.83 -21.08 -14.01
CA LEU A 412 -44.64 -21.07 -14.85
C LEU A 412 -44.31 -19.66 -15.39
N SER A 413 -45.30 -18.74 -15.46
CA SER A 413 -45.09 -17.37 -15.96
C SER A 413 -44.06 -16.60 -15.13
N LEU A 414 -44.00 -16.89 -13.83
CA LEU A 414 -43.08 -16.26 -12.87
C LEU A 414 -41.59 -16.34 -13.28
N ALA A 415 -41.21 -17.33 -14.10
CA ALA A 415 -39.85 -17.47 -14.61
C ALA A 415 -39.46 -16.39 -15.63
N PHE A 416 -40.45 -15.73 -16.24
CA PHE A 416 -40.30 -14.73 -17.31
C PHE A 416 -40.59 -13.30 -16.85
N ASP A 417 -41.09 -13.13 -15.62
CA ASP A 417 -41.37 -11.80 -15.08
C ASP A 417 -40.10 -10.96 -14.98
N GLU A 418 -40.29 -9.65 -15.06
CA GLU A 418 -39.24 -8.64 -15.07
C GLU A 418 -39.43 -7.67 -13.89
N ASP A 419 -38.32 -7.36 -13.21
CA ASP A 419 -38.23 -6.29 -12.20
C ASP A 419 -38.10 -4.89 -12.84
N GLU A 420 -37.94 -3.83 -12.03
CA GLU A 420 -37.79 -2.44 -12.51
C GLU A 420 -36.63 -2.26 -13.51
N ASP A 421 -35.54 -3.02 -13.33
CA ASP A 421 -34.34 -3.02 -14.18
C ASP A 421 -34.48 -3.97 -15.39
N SER A 422 -35.66 -4.56 -15.59
CA SER A 422 -35.95 -5.63 -16.56
C SER A 422 -35.12 -6.90 -16.36
N ASN A 423 -34.66 -7.17 -15.14
CA ASN A 423 -34.03 -8.44 -14.79
C ASN A 423 -35.10 -9.50 -14.58
N THR A 424 -34.87 -10.67 -15.16
CA THR A 424 -35.64 -11.89 -14.83
C THR A 424 -35.07 -12.58 -13.59
N PRO A 425 -35.77 -13.54 -12.96
CA PRO A 425 -35.23 -14.29 -11.83
C PRO A 425 -33.88 -14.98 -12.14
N MET A 426 -33.65 -15.34 -13.41
CA MET A 426 -32.37 -15.90 -13.86
C MET A 426 -31.23 -14.87 -13.80
N HIS A 427 -31.49 -13.61 -14.15
CA HIS A 427 -30.49 -12.55 -14.04
C HIS A 427 -30.07 -12.32 -12.59
N LEU A 428 -31.04 -12.28 -11.66
CA LEU A 428 -30.75 -12.14 -10.22
C LEU A 428 -30.00 -13.36 -9.67
N ALA A 429 -30.40 -14.57 -10.04
CA ALA A 429 -29.69 -15.80 -9.68
C ALA A 429 -28.24 -15.79 -10.23
N ALA A 430 -28.02 -15.25 -11.43
CA ALA A 430 -26.70 -15.11 -12.01
C ALA A 430 -25.85 -14.02 -11.33
N LEU A 431 -26.47 -12.93 -10.88
CA LEU A 431 -25.83 -11.86 -10.10
C LEU A 431 -25.43 -12.30 -8.69
N THR A 432 -26.08 -13.30 -8.11
CA THR A 432 -25.75 -13.84 -6.77
C THR A 432 -24.98 -15.16 -6.81
N GLY A 433 -24.82 -15.77 -8.00
CA GLY A 433 -23.98 -16.97 -8.19
C GLY A 433 -24.70 -18.30 -8.01
N GLN A 434 -26.03 -18.31 -8.08
CA GLN A 434 -26.88 -19.47 -7.79
C GLN A 434 -27.01 -20.40 -9.01
N ALA A 435 -25.95 -21.16 -9.30
CA ALA A 435 -25.86 -22.04 -10.47
C ALA A 435 -26.98 -23.11 -10.52
N ARG A 436 -27.36 -23.67 -9.36
CA ARG A 436 -28.44 -24.67 -9.29
C ARG A 436 -29.82 -24.09 -9.61
N ILE A 437 -30.05 -22.82 -9.27
CA ILE A 437 -31.30 -22.13 -9.61
C ILE A 437 -31.31 -21.79 -11.09
N CYS A 438 -30.20 -21.31 -11.65
CA CYS A 438 -30.09 -21.10 -13.09
C CYS A 438 -30.38 -22.40 -13.86
N GLN A 439 -29.80 -23.52 -13.43
CA GLN A 439 -30.08 -24.83 -14.01
C GLN A 439 -31.57 -25.22 -13.90
N LEU A 440 -32.17 -25.05 -12.72
CA LEU A 440 -33.59 -25.37 -12.50
C LEU A 440 -34.54 -24.47 -13.32
N LEU A 441 -34.23 -23.18 -13.46
CA LEU A 441 -35.01 -22.24 -14.28
C LEU A 441 -34.92 -22.59 -15.78
N ILE A 442 -33.79 -23.13 -16.24
CA ILE A 442 -33.63 -23.59 -17.63
C ILE A 442 -34.37 -24.92 -17.85
N GLU A 443 -34.18 -25.90 -16.96
CA GLU A 443 -34.73 -27.26 -17.09
C GLU A 443 -36.24 -27.33 -16.84
N GLU A 444 -36.70 -26.77 -15.71
CA GLU A 444 -38.10 -26.81 -15.28
C GLU A 444 -38.87 -25.55 -15.69
N GLY A 445 -38.24 -24.37 -15.57
CA GLY A 445 -38.86 -23.07 -15.85
C GLY A 445 -38.94 -22.69 -17.34
N LYS A 446 -38.19 -23.38 -18.22
CA LYS A 446 -38.03 -23.03 -19.65
C LYS A 446 -37.68 -21.56 -19.89
N ALA A 447 -36.97 -20.94 -18.95
CA ALA A 447 -36.62 -19.54 -19.03
C ALA A 447 -35.66 -19.25 -20.20
N ASP A 448 -35.83 -18.11 -20.86
CA ASP A 448 -34.99 -17.72 -22.00
C ASP A 448 -33.58 -17.33 -21.51
N VAL A 449 -32.58 -18.12 -21.91
CA VAL A 449 -31.16 -17.89 -21.60
C VAL A 449 -30.64 -16.60 -22.27
N ASN A 450 -31.31 -16.15 -23.34
CA ASN A 450 -30.95 -14.95 -24.10
C ASN A 450 -31.70 -13.69 -23.68
N ALA A 451 -32.54 -13.77 -22.65
CA ALA A 451 -33.24 -12.61 -22.12
C ALA A 451 -32.24 -11.49 -21.79
N ARG A 452 -32.66 -10.23 -22.03
CA ARG A 452 -31.81 -9.05 -21.86
C ARG A 452 -32.49 -8.05 -20.95
N ASN A 453 -31.77 -7.59 -19.94
CA ASN A 453 -32.26 -6.53 -19.05
C ASN A 453 -32.16 -5.13 -19.69
N SER A 454 -32.51 -4.08 -18.91
CA SER A 454 -32.52 -2.68 -19.36
C SER A 454 -31.17 -2.19 -19.94
N ARG A 455 -30.05 -2.76 -19.46
CA ARG A 455 -28.68 -2.47 -19.94
C ARG A 455 -28.33 -3.24 -21.22
N GLY A 456 -29.13 -4.24 -21.59
CA GLY A 456 -28.85 -5.19 -22.64
C GLY A 456 -27.96 -6.35 -22.20
N TRP A 457 -27.82 -6.57 -20.88
CA TRP A 457 -27.04 -7.68 -20.33
C TRP A 457 -27.87 -8.95 -20.31
N THR A 458 -27.22 -10.05 -20.66
CA THR A 458 -27.71 -11.41 -20.48
C THR A 458 -27.36 -11.93 -19.07
N ALA A 459 -27.96 -13.05 -18.65
CA ALA A 459 -27.56 -13.73 -17.42
C ALA A 459 -26.05 -14.08 -17.40
N LEU A 460 -25.44 -14.34 -18.57
CA LEU A 460 -24.00 -14.58 -18.68
C LEU A 460 -23.17 -13.32 -18.38
N ASP A 461 -23.61 -12.14 -18.83
CA ASP A 461 -22.95 -10.86 -18.55
C ASP A 461 -22.97 -10.56 -17.04
N CYS A 462 -24.11 -10.80 -16.39
CA CYS A 462 -24.26 -10.70 -14.94
C CYS A 462 -23.29 -11.62 -14.19
N ALA A 463 -23.24 -12.90 -14.59
CA ALA A 463 -22.32 -13.88 -14.00
C ALA A 463 -20.85 -13.50 -14.26
N ALA A 464 -20.52 -12.98 -15.45
CA ALA A 464 -19.17 -12.58 -15.83
C ALA A 464 -18.68 -11.34 -15.06
N SER A 465 -19.57 -10.37 -14.81
CA SER A 465 -19.28 -9.18 -14.00
C SER A 465 -18.88 -9.53 -12.56
N LYS A 466 -19.57 -10.51 -11.95
CA LYS A 466 -19.30 -10.96 -10.57
C LYS A 466 -18.31 -12.11 -10.47
N GLY A 467 -18.00 -12.78 -11.58
CA GLY A 467 -16.99 -13.85 -11.64
C GLY A 467 -17.51 -15.25 -11.33
N PHE A 468 -18.82 -15.49 -11.39
CA PHE A 468 -19.42 -16.77 -11.04
C PHE A 468 -19.25 -17.84 -12.12
N THR A 469 -18.09 -18.49 -12.12
CA THR A 469 -17.68 -19.47 -13.14
C THR A 469 -18.59 -20.69 -13.25
N LYS A 470 -19.20 -21.13 -12.14
CA LYS A 470 -20.16 -22.26 -12.14
C LYS A 470 -21.44 -21.90 -12.89
N VAL A 471 -21.97 -20.69 -12.66
CA VAL A 471 -23.15 -20.17 -13.37
C VAL A 471 -22.83 -20.00 -14.86
N ALA A 472 -21.70 -19.37 -15.18
CA ALA A 472 -21.31 -19.21 -16.58
C ALA A 472 -21.12 -20.56 -17.29
N ARG A 473 -20.60 -21.58 -16.60
CA ARG A 473 -20.51 -22.93 -17.15
C ARG A 473 -21.89 -23.50 -17.46
N THR A 474 -22.83 -23.44 -16.52
CA THR A 474 -24.20 -23.95 -16.73
C THR A 474 -24.91 -23.20 -17.86
N LEU A 475 -24.72 -21.89 -17.97
CA LEU A 475 -25.30 -21.08 -19.06
C LEU A 475 -24.68 -21.44 -20.43
N LEU A 476 -23.35 -21.56 -20.51
CA LEU A 476 -22.63 -21.91 -21.74
C LEU A 476 -22.81 -23.39 -22.18
N GLU A 477 -23.24 -24.26 -21.27
CA GLU A 477 -23.63 -25.65 -21.59
C GLU A 477 -25.05 -25.73 -22.17
N ASN A 478 -25.90 -24.73 -21.91
CA ASN A 478 -27.27 -24.62 -22.43
C ASN A 478 -27.39 -23.57 -23.55
N ASP A 479 -26.41 -23.55 -24.47
CA ASP A 479 -26.41 -22.71 -25.69
C ASP A 479 -26.52 -21.19 -25.49
N SER A 480 -26.10 -20.65 -24.33
CA SER A 480 -25.91 -19.20 -24.17
C SER A 480 -24.86 -18.67 -25.17
N PRO A 481 -25.11 -17.54 -25.86
CA PRO A 481 -24.15 -16.91 -26.74
C PRO A 481 -22.89 -16.56 -25.94
N THR A 482 -21.72 -16.79 -26.54
CA THR A 482 -20.43 -16.54 -25.89
C THR A 482 -20.04 -15.06 -25.88
N ASP A 483 -20.47 -14.32 -26.91
CA ASP A 483 -20.20 -12.89 -27.10
C ASP A 483 -21.51 -12.09 -27.30
N PRO A 484 -22.45 -12.10 -26.34
CA PRO A 484 -23.53 -11.12 -26.34
C PRO A 484 -22.92 -9.72 -26.26
N VAL A 485 -23.54 -8.77 -26.97
CA VAL A 485 -23.13 -7.37 -26.95
C VAL A 485 -24.25 -6.52 -26.40
N ASP A 486 -23.91 -5.69 -25.44
CA ASP A 486 -24.81 -4.68 -24.88
C ASP A 486 -24.93 -3.44 -25.80
N LYS A 487 -25.67 -2.43 -25.35
CA LYS A 487 -25.83 -1.14 -26.09
C LYS A 487 -24.50 -0.43 -26.39
N SER A 488 -23.45 -0.71 -25.62
CA SER A 488 -22.11 -0.13 -25.75
C SER A 488 -21.09 -1.08 -26.43
N ASN A 489 -21.50 -2.25 -26.91
CA ASN A 489 -20.62 -3.35 -27.37
C ASN A 489 -19.69 -3.92 -26.28
N VAL A 490 -20.11 -3.88 -25.02
CA VAL A 490 -19.44 -4.60 -23.94
C VAL A 490 -19.81 -6.08 -24.03
N THR A 491 -18.79 -6.95 -23.91
CA THR A 491 -18.94 -8.41 -23.91
C THR A 491 -18.76 -8.98 -22.49
N PRO A 492 -19.20 -10.22 -22.22
CA PRO A 492 -18.97 -10.85 -20.91
C PRO A 492 -17.48 -10.96 -20.60
N LEU A 493 -16.64 -11.19 -21.62
CA LEU A 493 -15.19 -11.22 -21.46
C LEU A 493 -14.64 -9.88 -20.98
N PHE A 494 -15.15 -8.76 -21.51
CA PHE A 494 -14.77 -7.43 -21.05
C PHE A 494 -15.13 -7.23 -19.57
N LEU A 495 -16.36 -7.57 -19.17
CA LEU A 495 -16.82 -7.46 -17.78
C LEU A 495 -15.97 -8.32 -16.83
N ALA A 496 -15.65 -9.56 -17.23
CA ALA A 496 -14.77 -10.43 -16.46
C ALA A 496 -13.35 -9.86 -16.34
N CYS A 497 -12.83 -9.21 -17.39
CA CYS A 497 -11.54 -8.55 -17.37
C CYS A 497 -11.52 -7.29 -16.49
N GLN A 498 -12.60 -6.51 -16.49
CA GLN A 498 -12.78 -5.36 -15.61
C GLN A 498 -12.88 -5.77 -14.14
N GLY A 499 -13.60 -6.86 -13.86
CA GLY A 499 -13.76 -7.42 -12.51
C GLY A 499 -12.54 -8.20 -11.99
N GLY A 500 -11.59 -8.57 -12.85
CA GLY A 500 -10.37 -9.29 -12.46
C GLY A 500 -10.53 -10.81 -12.35
N HIS A 501 -11.58 -11.39 -12.96
CA HIS A 501 -11.98 -12.78 -12.76
C HIS A 501 -11.22 -13.75 -13.68
N VAL A 502 -10.05 -14.21 -13.23
CA VAL A 502 -9.13 -15.04 -14.03
C VAL A 502 -9.77 -16.34 -14.55
N ASP A 503 -10.48 -17.08 -13.68
CA ASP A 503 -11.07 -18.37 -14.07
C ASP A 503 -12.25 -18.20 -15.03
N MET A 504 -12.99 -17.09 -14.90
CA MET A 504 -14.03 -16.71 -15.86
C MET A 504 -13.42 -16.40 -17.23
N VAL A 505 -12.36 -15.59 -17.25
CA VAL A 505 -11.62 -15.27 -18.48
C VAL A 505 -11.09 -16.54 -19.16
N ARG A 506 -10.52 -17.49 -18.41
CA ARG A 506 -10.08 -18.78 -18.96
C ARG A 506 -11.25 -19.58 -19.55
N LEU A 507 -12.40 -19.60 -18.89
CA LEU A 507 -13.58 -20.31 -19.37
C LEU A 507 -14.10 -19.72 -20.69
N LEU A 508 -14.24 -18.40 -20.74
CA LEU A 508 -14.72 -17.68 -21.93
C LEU A 508 -13.75 -17.82 -23.11
N LEU A 509 -12.44 -17.70 -22.88
CA LEU A 509 -11.42 -17.91 -23.91
C LEU A 509 -11.42 -19.35 -24.45
N ARG A 510 -11.64 -20.35 -23.59
CA ARG A 510 -11.76 -21.76 -24.03
C ARG A 510 -12.98 -22.00 -24.92
N ARG A 511 -14.05 -21.23 -24.74
CA ARG A 511 -15.26 -21.27 -25.58
C ARG A 511 -15.21 -20.33 -26.79
N GLY A 512 -14.06 -19.70 -27.05
CA GLY A 512 -13.82 -18.93 -28.28
C GLY A 512 -14.23 -17.45 -28.23
N ALA A 513 -14.41 -16.87 -27.04
CA ALA A 513 -14.75 -15.45 -26.88
C ALA A 513 -13.73 -14.53 -27.57
N ARG A 514 -14.22 -13.49 -28.26
CA ARG A 514 -13.37 -12.55 -29.04
C ARG A 514 -12.72 -11.50 -28.15
N VAL A 515 -11.39 -11.39 -28.23
CA VAL A 515 -10.57 -10.44 -27.45
C VAL A 515 -10.52 -9.04 -28.10
N ALA A 516 -10.72 -8.98 -29.42
CA ALA A 516 -10.56 -7.76 -30.21
C ALA A 516 -11.75 -6.78 -30.15
N THR A 517 -12.85 -7.15 -29.50
CA THR A 517 -14.07 -6.32 -29.42
C THR A 517 -13.77 -5.01 -28.69
N ARG A 518 -14.23 -3.90 -29.28
CA ARG A 518 -13.97 -2.54 -28.79
C ARG A 518 -15.25 -1.91 -28.30
N ILE A 519 -15.18 -1.23 -27.16
CA ILE A 519 -16.33 -0.51 -26.62
C ILE A 519 -16.60 0.74 -27.44
N LYS A 520 -17.88 0.98 -27.74
CA LYS A 520 -18.37 2.19 -28.41
C LYS A 520 -19.29 2.94 -27.45
N TYR A 521 -18.73 3.87 -26.68
CA TYR A 521 -19.53 4.81 -25.92
C TYR A 521 -20.03 5.94 -26.83
N SER A 522 -21.23 6.44 -26.53
CA SER A 522 -21.81 7.60 -27.22
C SER A 522 -20.99 8.88 -27.05
N ASN A 523 -20.25 9.00 -25.93
CA ASN A 523 -19.33 10.10 -25.69
C ASN A 523 -17.88 9.71 -26.11
N PRO A 524 -17.31 10.34 -27.14
CA PRO A 524 -15.93 10.10 -27.56
C PRO A 524 -14.87 10.51 -26.53
N ASP A 525 -15.22 11.35 -25.56
CA ASP A 525 -14.31 11.80 -24.49
C ASP A 525 -14.29 10.85 -23.28
N SER A 526 -15.08 9.77 -23.28
CA SER A 526 -15.05 8.77 -22.20
C SER A 526 -13.71 8.03 -22.18
N PRO A 527 -13.06 7.84 -21.01
CA PRO A 527 -11.78 7.13 -20.90
C PRO A 527 -11.88 5.65 -21.29
N LEU A 528 -13.10 5.10 -21.39
CA LEU A 528 -13.38 3.73 -21.81
C LEU A 528 -13.71 3.61 -23.31
N HIS A 529 -13.78 4.72 -24.07
CA HIS A 529 -14.05 4.68 -25.50
C HIS A 529 -12.90 3.98 -26.25
N ASN A 530 -13.24 3.08 -27.18
CA ASN A 530 -12.29 2.24 -27.93
C ASN A 530 -11.40 1.34 -27.07
N CYS A 531 -11.68 1.17 -25.77
CA CYS A 531 -10.93 0.22 -24.95
C CYS A 531 -11.26 -1.23 -25.34
N ASN A 532 -10.23 -2.08 -25.34
CA ASN A 532 -10.40 -3.52 -25.44
C ASN A 532 -10.36 -4.18 -24.04
N CYS A 533 -10.57 -5.49 -23.96
CA CYS A 533 -10.57 -6.19 -22.66
C CYS A 533 -9.18 -6.22 -21.99
N LEU A 534 -8.09 -6.16 -22.76
CA LEU A 534 -6.73 -6.07 -22.23
C LEU A 534 -6.47 -4.69 -21.61
N ASP A 535 -6.89 -3.61 -22.26
CA ASP A 535 -6.84 -2.24 -21.75
C ASP A 535 -7.59 -2.13 -20.43
N ALA A 536 -8.79 -2.72 -20.34
CA ALA A 536 -9.54 -2.75 -19.09
C ALA A 536 -8.83 -3.53 -17.98
N ALA A 537 -8.22 -4.67 -18.29
CA ALA A 537 -7.42 -5.42 -17.33
C ALA A 537 -6.19 -4.62 -16.86
N ILE A 538 -5.53 -3.89 -17.77
CA ILE A 538 -4.37 -3.03 -17.45
C ILE A 538 -4.80 -1.82 -16.61
N ASP A 539 -5.91 -1.17 -16.98
CA ASP A 539 -6.37 0.04 -16.34
C ASP A 539 -6.86 -0.20 -14.91
N ASN A 540 -7.44 -1.36 -14.64
CA ASN A 540 -7.84 -1.81 -13.30
C ASN A 540 -6.73 -2.55 -12.51
N GLY A 541 -5.53 -2.75 -13.07
CA GLY A 541 -4.42 -3.35 -12.32
C GLY A 541 -4.40 -4.89 -12.26
N HIS A 542 -5.23 -5.59 -13.05
CA HIS A 542 -5.41 -7.05 -13.00
C HIS A 542 -4.32 -7.83 -13.74
N LYS A 543 -3.14 -7.95 -13.11
CA LYS A 543 -1.94 -8.61 -13.68
C LYS A 543 -2.18 -10.05 -14.18
N LYS A 544 -2.86 -10.88 -13.38
CA LYS A 544 -3.11 -12.29 -13.73
C LYS A 544 -4.05 -12.42 -14.93
N VAL A 545 -5.05 -11.55 -15.03
CA VAL A 545 -5.98 -11.51 -16.17
C VAL A 545 -5.24 -11.08 -17.44
N ALA A 546 -4.47 -9.99 -17.38
CA ALA A 546 -3.66 -9.52 -18.50
C ALA A 546 -2.70 -10.63 -19.00
N LEU A 547 -2.06 -11.35 -18.07
CA LEU A 547 -1.24 -12.51 -18.42
C LEU A 547 -2.05 -13.62 -19.10
N THR A 548 -3.24 -13.97 -18.60
CA THR A 548 -4.07 -15.01 -19.25
C THR A 548 -4.54 -14.62 -20.65
N LEU A 549 -4.88 -13.35 -20.87
CA LEU A 549 -5.20 -12.82 -22.19
C LEU A 549 -4.00 -12.90 -23.13
N LEU A 550 -2.82 -12.52 -22.64
CA LEU A 550 -1.59 -12.57 -23.43
C LEU A 550 -1.10 -14.00 -23.68
N SER A 551 -1.45 -14.97 -22.83
CA SER A 551 -1.19 -16.39 -23.06
C SER A 551 -2.13 -17.04 -24.08
N SER A 552 -3.23 -16.37 -24.45
CA SER A 552 -4.18 -16.88 -25.44
C SER A 552 -3.60 -16.86 -26.86
N SER A 553 -4.22 -17.60 -27.78
CA SER A 553 -3.87 -17.58 -29.21
C SER A 553 -4.11 -16.22 -29.87
N GLN A 554 -5.07 -15.44 -29.36
CA GLN A 554 -5.48 -14.12 -29.88
C GLN A 554 -4.67 -12.95 -29.27
N TRP A 555 -3.55 -13.20 -28.59
CA TRP A 555 -2.78 -12.16 -27.90
C TRP A 555 -2.30 -11.02 -28.81
N LYS A 556 -2.01 -11.32 -30.09
CA LYS A 556 -1.61 -10.29 -31.06
C LYS A 556 -2.75 -9.31 -31.25
N GLU A 557 -3.97 -9.79 -31.52
CA GLU A 557 -5.18 -8.96 -31.67
C GLU A 557 -5.50 -8.14 -30.42
N ALA A 558 -5.24 -8.70 -29.23
CA ALA A 558 -5.35 -7.98 -27.96
C ALA A 558 -4.43 -6.75 -27.87
N LEU A 559 -3.27 -6.77 -28.53
CA LEU A 559 -2.33 -5.65 -28.58
C LEU A 559 -2.62 -4.67 -29.72
N ARG A 560 -3.43 -5.07 -30.72
CA ARG A 560 -3.82 -4.26 -31.88
C ARG A 560 -4.92 -3.26 -31.54
N ASN A 561 -4.64 -2.36 -30.60
CA ASN A 561 -5.57 -1.31 -30.21
C ASN A 561 -4.88 0.05 -30.01
N GLU A 562 -5.67 1.11 -30.15
CA GLU A 562 -5.23 2.49 -29.95
C GLU A 562 -6.32 3.23 -29.17
N THR A 563 -5.94 3.72 -28.00
CA THR A 563 -6.78 4.55 -27.11
C THR A 563 -6.20 5.96 -27.02
N ILE A 564 -7.03 6.93 -26.65
CA ILE A 564 -6.59 8.31 -26.42
C ILE A 564 -6.40 8.47 -24.92
N GLY A 565 -5.17 8.75 -24.47
CA GLY A 565 -4.86 9.00 -23.07
C GLY A 565 -5.30 10.39 -22.60
N GLU A 566 -5.26 10.63 -21.29
CA GLU A 566 -5.74 11.86 -20.62
C GLU A 566 -5.16 13.18 -21.17
N LYS A 567 -3.99 13.13 -21.83
CA LYS A 567 -3.29 14.29 -22.42
C LYS A 567 -3.51 14.42 -23.93
N GLY A 568 -4.50 13.72 -24.49
CA GLY A 568 -4.74 13.66 -25.94
C GLY A 568 -3.66 12.88 -26.72
N GLN A 569 -2.82 12.11 -26.02
CA GLN A 569 -1.75 11.33 -26.63
C GLN A 569 -2.24 9.92 -26.98
N LYS A 570 -1.72 9.36 -28.08
CA LYS A 570 -2.02 7.99 -28.51
C LYS A 570 -1.40 6.97 -27.56
N ASP A 571 -2.24 6.13 -26.96
CA ASP A 571 -1.84 5.07 -26.05
C ASP A 571 -2.22 3.70 -26.60
N THR A 572 -1.20 2.88 -26.84
CA THR A 572 -1.34 1.47 -27.19
C THR A 572 -1.30 0.61 -25.92
N PRO A 573 -1.90 -0.61 -25.94
CA PRO A 573 -1.84 -1.52 -24.81
C PRO A 573 -0.41 -1.78 -24.32
N LEU A 574 0.57 -1.87 -25.23
CA LEU A 574 1.98 -2.04 -24.86
C LEU A 574 2.55 -0.82 -24.12
N ARG A 575 2.24 0.41 -24.56
CA ARG A 575 2.65 1.63 -23.85
C ARG A 575 2.04 1.67 -22.45
N LYS A 576 0.77 1.25 -22.29
CA LYS A 576 0.13 1.13 -20.98
C LYS A 576 0.79 0.05 -20.11
N LEU A 577 1.14 -1.11 -20.67
CA LEU A 577 1.87 -2.17 -19.97
C LEU A 577 3.24 -1.68 -19.46
N ILE A 578 4.03 -0.97 -20.28
CA ILE A 578 5.33 -0.43 -19.86
C ILE A 578 5.17 0.52 -18.65
N ARG A 579 4.10 1.33 -18.65
CA ARG A 579 3.84 2.28 -17.56
C ARG A 579 3.34 1.57 -16.30
N LYS A 580 2.29 0.74 -16.41
CA LYS A 580 1.55 0.16 -15.27
C LYS A 580 2.04 -1.23 -14.83
N MET A 581 2.49 -2.10 -15.75
CA MET A 581 2.80 -3.52 -15.50
C MET A 581 4.06 -4.00 -16.28
N PRO A 582 5.27 -3.60 -15.87
CA PRO A 582 6.50 -3.85 -16.64
C PRO A 582 6.85 -5.34 -16.78
N THR A 583 6.60 -6.17 -15.76
CA THR A 583 6.88 -7.61 -15.81
C THR A 583 6.04 -8.35 -16.86
N ILE A 584 4.85 -7.83 -17.18
CA ILE A 584 4.01 -8.38 -18.24
C ILE A 584 4.49 -7.87 -19.60
N ALA A 585 4.96 -6.62 -19.68
CA ALA A 585 5.58 -6.09 -20.89
C ALA A 585 6.83 -6.89 -21.30
N GLU A 586 7.64 -7.32 -20.33
CA GLU A 586 8.77 -8.23 -20.54
C GLU A 586 8.33 -9.54 -21.21
N ARG A 587 7.29 -10.20 -20.68
CA ARG A 587 6.72 -11.41 -21.30
C ARG A 587 6.16 -11.19 -22.72
N VAL A 588 5.68 -9.98 -23.00
CA VAL A 588 5.30 -9.62 -24.38
C VAL A 588 6.55 -9.51 -25.26
N PHE A 589 7.66 -8.98 -24.74
CA PHE A 589 8.93 -8.94 -25.46
C PHE A 589 9.49 -10.32 -25.71
N ASP A 590 9.43 -11.24 -24.74
CA ASP A 590 9.80 -12.64 -24.93
C ASP A 590 9.03 -13.28 -26.09
N LYS A 591 7.71 -13.04 -26.15
CA LYS A 591 6.86 -13.52 -27.25
C LYS A 591 7.14 -12.86 -28.60
N CYS A 592 7.77 -11.69 -28.61
CA CYS A 592 8.22 -11.03 -29.83
C CYS A 592 9.58 -11.56 -30.31
N VAL A 593 10.27 -12.38 -29.50
CA VAL A 593 11.47 -13.10 -29.91
C VAL A 593 11.11 -14.52 -30.30
N GLU A 594 11.18 -14.82 -31.59
CA GLU A 594 10.88 -16.15 -32.12
C GLU A 594 12.20 -16.90 -32.39
N ILE A 595 12.40 -18.02 -31.69
CA ILE A 595 13.47 -18.99 -31.98
C ILE A 595 12.91 -20.01 -32.97
N ASN A 596 13.72 -20.44 -33.94
CA ASN A 596 13.28 -21.32 -35.02
C ASN A 596 12.54 -22.59 -34.50
N LYS A 597 11.43 -22.98 -35.15
CA LYS A 597 10.50 -24.03 -34.69
C LYS A 597 11.08 -25.44 -34.66
N GLU A 598 12.14 -25.69 -35.41
CA GLU A 598 12.93 -26.91 -35.26
C GLU A 598 13.85 -26.70 -34.05
N ARG A 599 13.65 -27.46 -32.98
CA ARG A 599 14.55 -27.51 -31.80
C ARG A 599 15.94 -28.02 -32.20
N ARG A 600 16.65 -27.25 -33.02
CA ARG A 600 18.06 -27.48 -33.36
C ARG A 600 18.89 -27.03 -32.16
N ALA A 601 19.98 -27.74 -31.89
CA ALA A 601 20.87 -27.38 -30.80
C ALA A 601 21.39 -25.94 -31.01
N PRO A 602 21.62 -25.13 -29.94
CA PRO A 602 22.12 -23.76 -30.06
C PRO A 602 23.50 -23.61 -30.75
N GLU A 603 24.12 -24.72 -31.12
CA GLU A 603 25.42 -24.85 -31.77
C GLU A 603 25.31 -24.86 -33.31
N ASP A 604 24.11 -25.08 -33.83
CA ASP A 604 23.87 -25.19 -35.26
C ASP A 604 24.15 -23.85 -35.97
N PRO A 605 24.86 -23.83 -37.12
CA PRO A 605 25.04 -22.62 -37.94
C PRO A 605 23.73 -21.95 -38.37
N ASP A 606 22.66 -22.75 -38.55
CA ASP A 606 21.34 -22.26 -38.94
C ASP A 606 20.49 -21.79 -37.74
N TYR A 607 21.04 -21.81 -36.51
CA TYR A 607 20.37 -21.28 -35.34
C TYR A 607 20.10 -19.79 -35.54
N ARG A 608 18.83 -19.42 -35.63
CA ARG A 608 18.37 -18.06 -35.85
C ARG A 608 17.41 -17.62 -34.75
N VAL A 609 17.56 -16.36 -34.35
CA VAL A 609 16.67 -15.67 -33.43
C VAL A 609 16.04 -14.51 -34.20
N ALA A 610 14.73 -14.57 -34.41
CA ALA A 610 13.98 -13.54 -35.10
C ALA A 610 13.41 -12.55 -34.07
N PHE A 611 13.81 -11.28 -34.18
CA PHE A 611 13.31 -10.19 -33.35
C PHE A 611 12.17 -9.47 -34.09
N ASN A 612 10.96 -9.47 -33.54
CA ASN A 612 9.81 -8.76 -34.11
C ASN A 612 9.59 -7.40 -33.42
N TYR A 613 9.68 -6.31 -34.19
CA TYR A 613 9.57 -4.94 -33.71
C TYR A 613 8.19 -4.30 -33.92
N GLU A 614 7.20 -5.02 -34.47
CA GLU A 614 5.86 -4.52 -34.85
C GLU A 614 5.18 -3.69 -33.75
N PHE A 615 5.28 -4.10 -32.48
CA PHE A 615 4.66 -3.39 -31.36
C PHE A 615 5.57 -2.33 -30.72
N LEU A 616 6.89 -2.43 -30.91
CA LEU A 616 7.89 -1.57 -30.25
C LEU A 616 8.22 -0.32 -31.07
N ASP A 617 8.18 -0.40 -32.40
CA ASP A 617 8.31 0.73 -33.33
C ASP A 617 6.99 0.98 -34.08
N ASP A 618 6.01 1.51 -33.34
CA ASP A 618 4.64 1.78 -33.79
C ASP A 618 4.48 3.12 -34.52
N SER A 619 5.59 3.78 -34.87
CA SER A 619 5.65 5.15 -35.42
C SER A 619 4.84 5.34 -36.72
N TYR A 620 4.70 4.29 -37.52
CA TYR A 620 4.03 4.31 -38.83
C TYR A 620 2.76 3.43 -38.88
N ILE A 621 2.36 2.83 -37.75
CA ILE A 621 1.23 1.88 -37.71
C ILE A 621 -0.03 2.58 -37.17
N ARG A 622 -1.16 2.35 -37.82
CA ARG A 622 -2.49 2.82 -37.35
C ARG A 622 -3.37 1.62 -37.04
N TRP A 623 -3.74 1.47 -35.77
CA TRP A 623 -4.59 0.36 -35.30
C TRP A 623 -6.09 0.75 -35.24
N SER A 624 -6.39 2.05 -35.32
CA SER A 624 -7.75 2.61 -35.38
C SER A 624 -8.26 2.77 -36.83
N GLY A 625 -9.34 2.06 -37.17
CA GLY A 625 -9.97 2.05 -38.49
C GLY A 625 -11.00 3.17 -38.71
N THR A 626 -10.77 4.39 -38.18
CA THR A 626 -11.72 5.49 -38.39
C THR A 626 -11.57 6.05 -39.80
N ARG A 627 -12.48 5.63 -40.70
CA ARG A 627 -12.69 6.23 -42.03
C ARG A 627 -13.06 7.72 -41.84
N GLY A 628 -12.21 8.62 -42.31
CA GLY A 628 -12.52 10.06 -42.36
C GLY A 628 -11.39 10.91 -42.96
N GLY A 629 -11.57 11.29 -44.24
CA GLY A 629 -10.94 12.38 -45.05
C GLY A 629 -9.42 12.64 -44.93
N VAL A 630 -8.59 12.82 -45.96
CA VAL A 630 -8.74 13.24 -47.36
C VAL A 630 -7.47 12.78 -48.11
N GLY A 631 -7.64 12.24 -49.34
CA GLY A 631 -6.63 12.29 -50.42
C GLY A 631 -5.56 11.20 -50.50
N GLY A 632 -5.66 10.32 -51.51
CA GLY A 632 -4.55 9.51 -52.02
C GLY A 632 -4.93 8.06 -52.31
N GLY A 633 -5.36 7.79 -53.54
CA GLY A 633 -5.93 6.51 -53.96
C GLY A 633 -4.95 5.35 -54.09
N CYS A 634 -5.45 4.15 -53.80
CA CYS A 634 -4.96 2.91 -54.37
C CYS A 634 -6.04 2.44 -55.35
N GLY A 635 -5.86 2.72 -56.64
CA GLY A 635 -6.72 2.22 -57.69
C GLY A 635 -6.32 0.80 -58.08
N SER A 636 -7.27 -0.11 -58.06
CA SER A 636 -7.33 -1.19 -59.04
C SER A 636 -8.81 -1.38 -59.41
N LYS A 637 -9.10 -1.18 -60.70
CA LYS A 637 -10.39 -1.44 -61.32
C LYS A 637 -10.51 -2.95 -61.54
N SER A 638 -11.67 -3.52 -61.21
CA SER A 638 -12.23 -4.67 -61.92
C SER A 638 -13.75 -4.64 -61.75
N ASP A 639 -14.42 -4.85 -62.88
CA ASP A 639 -15.82 -4.53 -63.17
C ASP A 639 -16.85 -5.52 -62.58
N ASP A 640 -18.09 -5.01 -62.46
CA ASP A 640 -19.42 -5.64 -62.36
C ASP A 640 -19.57 -7.17 -62.22
N SER A 641 -20.33 -7.60 -61.20
CA SER A 641 -21.74 -8.07 -61.32
C SER A 641 -22.18 -8.82 -60.04
N GLY A 642 -23.45 -8.67 -59.67
CA GLY A 642 -23.96 -8.90 -58.31
C GLY A 642 -24.20 -10.35 -57.86
N SER A 643 -24.21 -10.51 -56.54
CA SER A 643 -25.07 -11.44 -55.78
C SER A 643 -24.99 -11.06 -54.30
N GLU A 644 -26.15 -10.94 -53.66
CA GLU A 644 -26.29 -10.79 -52.21
C GLU A 644 -25.84 -12.06 -51.48
N GLY A 645 -25.32 -11.89 -50.25
CA GLY A 645 -25.20 -12.96 -49.26
C GLY A 645 -23.81 -13.58 -49.06
N ALA A 646 -22.88 -12.85 -48.44
CA ALA A 646 -21.85 -13.40 -47.55
C ALA A 646 -21.11 -12.25 -46.84
N SER A 647 -21.00 -12.34 -45.52
CA SER A 647 -20.26 -11.41 -44.68
C SER A 647 -18.75 -11.55 -44.91
N ASP A 648 -18.22 -10.89 -45.94
CA ASP A 648 -16.78 -10.71 -46.13
C ASP A 648 -16.26 -9.56 -45.27
N HIS A 649 -15.86 -9.91 -44.04
CA HIS A 649 -15.04 -9.06 -43.19
C HIS A 649 -13.60 -9.00 -43.74
N SER A 650 -13.39 -8.22 -44.80
CA SER A 650 -12.05 -7.77 -45.17
C SER A 650 -11.66 -6.57 -44.29
N GLU A 651 -11.32 -6.84 -43.03
CA GLU A 651 -10.63 -5.87 -42.17
C GLU A 651 -9.24 -5.58 -42.76
N CYS A 652 -8.96 -4.33 -43.15
CA CYS A 652 -7.61 -3.89 -43.49
C CYS A 652 -6.75 -3.94 -42.21
N SER A 653 -6.16 -5.10 -41.96
CA SER A 653 -5.20 -5.38 -40.90
C SER A 653 -3.91 -4.59 -41.15
N GLY A 654 -3.28 -4.10 -40.08
CA GLY A 654 -1.94 -3.47 -40.13
C GLY A 654 -0.83 -4.34 -40.74
N SER A 655 -1.12 -5.61 -41.08
CA SER A 655 -0.28 -6.48 -41.90
C SER A 655 -0.01 -5.94 -43.31
N ASP A 656 -0.87 -5.08 -43.85
CA ASP A 656 -0.80 -4.72 -45.27
C ASP A 656 0.16 -3.57 -45.56
N ILE A 657 0.76 -2.99 -44.53
CA ILE A 657 1.71 -1.86 -44.63
C ILE A 657 3.15 -2.35 -44.87
N TYR A 658 3.45 -3.60 -44.53
CA TYR A 658 4.76 -4.20 -44.77
C TYR A 658 4.74 -5.07 -46.03
N ASP A 659 5.83 -5.05 -46.79
CA ASP A 659 6.08 -5.99 -47.88
C ASP A 659 6.41 -7.39 -47.35
N SER A 660 6.39 -8.39 -48.23
CA SER A 660 6.78 -9.77 -47.92
C SER A 660 8.19 -9.92 -47.35
N SER A 661 9.04 -8.89 -47.52
CA SER A 661 10.39 -8.78 -46.95
C SER A 661 10.46 -8.07 -45.59
N GLY A 662 9.33 -7.68 -45.00
CA GLY A 662 9.27 -7.01 -43.70
C GLY A 662 9.65 -5.52 -43.71
N ARG A 663 9.77 -4.91 -44.90
CA ARG A 663 10.02 -3.47 -45.08
C ARG A 663 8.71 -2.71 -45.28
N LEU A 664 8.71 -1.43 -44.91
CA LEU A 664 7.54 -0.56 -45.07
C LEU A 664 7.26 -0.27 -46.56
N LYS A 665 6.00 -0.37 -47.00
CA LYS A 665 5.55 0.03 -48.34
C LYS A 665 5.66 1.54 -48.55
N ASP A 666 5.89 1.97 -49.79
CA ASP A 666 6.02 3.39 -50.14
C ASP A 666 4.76 4.23 -49.85
N SER A 667 3.59 3.59 -49.77
CA SER A 667 2.29 4.22 -49.43
C SER A 667 2.11 4.52 -47.93
N ALA A 668 2.99 4.04 -47.07
CA ALA A 668 2.87 4.18 -45.62
C ALA A 668 3.16 5.62 -45.15
N ASN A 669 2.22 6.22 -44.44
CA ASN A 669 2.34 7.57 -43.90
C ASN A 669 2.51 7.53 -42.37
N VAL A 670 3.30 8.48 -41.85
CA VAL A 670 3.45 8.67 -40.39
C VAL A 670 2.06 8.92 -39.81
N ALA A 671 1.72 8.25 -38.71
CA ALA A 671 0.38 8.25 -38.13
C ALA A 671 -0.07 9.60 -37.50
N ALA A 672 0.63 10.69 -37.78
CA ALA A 672 0.35 12.04 -37.29
C ALA A 672 0.34 13.06 -38.45
N THR A 673 -0.82 13.64 -38.72
CA THR A 673 -1.03 14.69 -39.72
C THR A 673 -0.57 16.04 -39.15
N GLY A 674 0.65 16.49 -39.47
CA GLY A 674 1.10 17.87 -39.21
C GLY A 674 2.62 18.06 -39.04
N GLY A 675 3.16 19.15 -39.60
CA GLY A 675 4.61 19.43 -39.70
C GLY A 675 5.40 19.64 -38.40
N GLY A 676 4.77 19.58 -37.23
CA GLY A 676 5.42 19.57 -35.91
C GLY A 676 5.19 18.29 -35.10
N ALA A 677 4.34 17.38 -35.58
CA ALA A 677 3.79 16.27 -34.79
C ALA A 677 4.74 15.05 -34.65
N VAL A 678 5.75 14.93 -35.52
CA VAL A 678 6.72 13.81 -35.49
C VAL A 678 7.54 13.82 -34.19
N ARG A 679 8.01 15.00 -33.77
CA ARG A 679 8.75 15.17 -32.51
C ARG A 679 7.91 14.86 -31.28
N ASP A 680 6.64 15.27 -31.27
CA ASP A 680 5.75 14.97 -30.15
C ASP A 680 5.29 13.50 -30.14
N SER A 681 5.18 12.86 -31.31
CA SER A 681 4.97 11.41 -31.42
C SER A 681 6.17 10.61 -30.90
N LEU A 682 7.41 11.02 -31.23
CA LEU A 682 8.64 10.38 -30.76
C LEU A 682 8.85 10.54 -29.25
N LYS A 683 8.32 11.60 -28.63
CA LYS A 683 8.30 11.74 -27.16
C LYS A 683 7.43 10.69 -26.46
N ASN A 684 6.44 10.12 -27.14
CA ASN A 684 5.58 9.06 -26.63
C ASN A 684 5.93 7.68 -27.22
N HIS A 685 7.09 7.57 -27.90
CA HIS A 685 7.60 6.30 -28.40
C HIS A 685 7.84 5.31 -27.23
N PRO A 686 7.57 4.00 -27.38
CA PRO A 686 7.75 3.00 -26.31
C PRO A 686 9.12 3.06 -25.61
N LEU A 687 10.22 3.15 -26.37
CA LEU A 687 11.58 3.35 -25.83
C LEU A 687 11.71 4.59 -24.94
N MET A 688 11.15 5.73 -25.35
CA MET A 688 11.18 6.96 -24.57
C MET A 688 10.29 6.85 -23.32
N VAL A 689 9.17 6.12 -23.41
CA VAL A 689 8.32 5.81 -22.26
C VAL A 689 9.09 4.97 -21.24
N MET A 690 9.88 3.97 -21.66
CA MET A 690 10.74 3.18 -20.76
C MET A 690 11.76 4.03 -20.03
N VAL A 691 12.41 4.97 -20.74
CA VAL A 691 13.38 5.91 -20.15
C VAL A 691 12.70 6.80 -19.12
N LYS A 692 11.57 7.42 -19.48
CA LYS A 692 10.79 8.29 -18.57
C LYS A 692 10.27 7.55 -17.34
N THR A 693 9.89 6.28 -17.51
CA THR A 693 9.41 5.42 -16.41
C THR A 693 10.54 4.68 -15.68
N LYS A 694 11.81 4.95 -16.03
CA LYS A 694 13.02 4.36 -15.41
C LYS A 694 13.00 2.83 -15.38
N ARG A 695 12.58 2.19 -16.47
CA ARG A 695 12.51 0.73 -16.60
C ARG A 695 13.83 0.18 -17.16
N GLU A 696 14.80 -0.05 -16.28
CA GLU A 696 16.13 -0.56 -16.66
C GLU A 696 16.05 -1.95 -17.30
N ASP A 697 15.35 -2.90 -16.66
CA ASP A 697 15.26 -4.29 -17.12
C ASP A 697 14.67 -4.39 -18.55
N LEU A 698 13.64 -3.59 -18.83
CA LEU A 698 13.03 -3.51 -20.16
C LEU A 698 13.96 -2.89 -21.21
N LEU A 699 14.81 -1.93 -20.82
CA LEU A 699 15.80 -1.33 -21.73
C LEU A 699 16.99 -2.24 -22.00
N LEU A 700 17.33 -3.10 -21.04
CA LEU A 700 18.38 -4.13 -21.18
C LEU A 700 17.92 -5.36 -21.97
N HIS A 701 16.60 -5.55 -22.11
CA HIS A 701 16.02 -6.69 -22.81
C HIS A 701 16.61 -6.86 -24.24
N PRO A 702 16.94 -8.10 -24.68
CA PRO A 702 17.57 -8.36 -25.97
C PRO A 702 16.86 -7.72 -27.17
N LEU A 703 15.53 -7.75 -27.18
CA LEU A 703 14.71 -7.10 -28.22
C LEU A 703 14.97 -5.60 -28.35
N VAL A 704 15.04 -4.88 -27.22
CA VAL A 704 15.25 -3.43 -27.21
C VAL A 704 16.70 -3.09 -27.57
N ALA A 705 17.64 -3.87 -27.05
CA ALA A 705 19.05 -3.73 -27.39
C ALA A 705 19.32 -3.99 -28.89
N ALA A 706 18.61 -4.95 -29.50
CA ALA A 706 18.70 -5.26 -30.92
C ALA A 706 18.18 -4.08 -31.76
N LEU A 707 17.00 -3.56 -31.41
CA LEU A 707 16.41 -2.40 -32.08
C LEU A 707 17.32 -1.16 -31.99
N LEU A 708 17.86 -0.86 -30.81
CA LEU A 708 18.77 0.28 -30.60
C LEU A 708 20.06 0.13 -31.41
N ARG A 709 20.61 -1.08 -31.46
CA ARG A 709 21.77 -1.39 -32.31
C ARG A 709 21.44 -1.22 -33.79
N HIS A 710 20.28 -1.68 -34.22
CA HIS A 710 19.84 -1.52 -35.60
C HIS A 710 19.74 -0.01 -35.95
N LYS A 711 19.03 0.80 -35.16
CA LYS A 711 18.95 2.26 -35.35
C LYS A 711 20.33 2.94 -35.32
N TRP A 712 21.20 2.53 -34.41
CA TRP A 712 22.57 3.06 -34.31
C TRP A 712 23.43 2.73 -35.54
N THR A 713 23.39 1.48 -36.02
CA THR A 713 24.20 1.03 -37.16
C THR A 713 23.67 1.51 -38.50
N ALA A 714 22.36 1.67 -38.62
CA ALA A 714 21.67 2.16 -39.81
C ALA A 714 21.99 3.63 -40.09
N PHE A 715 21.80 4.53 -39.12
CA PHE A 715 21.99 5.97 -39.33
C PHE A 715 22.67 6.71 -38.18
N GLY A 716 22.44 6.32 -36.91
CA GLY A 716 22.91 7.07 -35.74
C GLY A 716 24.44 7.28 -35.73
N ARG A 717 25.20 6.21 -35.98
CA ARG A 717 26.68 6.26 -36.00
C ARG A 717 27.21 7.21 -37.07
N TRP A 718 26.62 7.19 -38.27
CA TRP A 718 27.12 7.97 -39.40
C TRP A 718 26.93 9.46 -39.17
N VAL A 719 25.73 9.86 -38.73
CA VAL A 719 25.42 11.27 -38.43
C VAL A 719 26.29 11.79 -37.29
N TYR A 720 26.44 11.00 -36.23
CA TYR A 720 27.21 11.41 -35.06
C TYR A 720 28.71 11.52 -35.34
N TYR A 721 29.33 10.47 -35.92
CA TYR A 721 30.77 10.49 -36.20
C TYR A 721 31.15 11.49 -37.29
N LEU A 722 30.27 11.75 -38.28
CA LEU A 722 30.49 12.80 -39.26
C LEU A 722 30.54 14.18 -38.59
N ASN A 723 29.59 14.47 -37.70
CA ASN A 723 29.56 15.74 -36.97
C ASN A 723 30.79 15.91 -36.06
N LEU A 724 31.17 14.86 -35.33
CA LEU A 724 32.38 14.86 -34.49
C LEU A 724 33.66 15.04 -35.33
N LEU A 725 33.74 14.39 -36.49
CA LEU A 725 34.88 14.53 -37.40
C LEU A 725 35.01 15.96 -37.92
N LEU A 726 33.91 16.57 -38.37
CA LEU A 726 33.90 17.96 -38.84
C LEU A 726 34.35 18.93 -37.73
N TYR A 727 33.87 18.71 -36.49
CA TYR A 727 34.30 19.50 -35.34
C TYR A 727 35.79 19.29 -35.00
N ALA A 728 36.29 18.05 -35.06
CA ALA A 728 37.70 17.76 -34.81
C ALA A 728 38.62 18.38 -35.87
N VAL A 729 38.21 18.39 -37.15
CA VAL A 729 38.95 19.08 -38.22
C VAL A 729 38.99 20.59 -37.97
N PHE A 730 37.87 21.19 -37.56
CA PHE A 730 37.82 22.60 -37.17
C PHE A 730 38.76 22.89 -35.97
N LEU A 731 38.67 22.08 -34.91
CA LEU A 731 39.46 22.26 -33.69
C LEU A 731 40.96 22.11 -33.96
N THR A 732 41.37 21.11 -34.73
CA THR A 732 42.77 20.90 -35.12
C THR A 732 43.31 22.02 -36.00
N ALA A 733 42.50 22.53 -36.94
CA ALA A 733 42.89 23.70 -37.72
C ALA A 733 43.06 24.94 -36.83
N PHE A 734 42.15 25.16 -35.88
CA PHE A 734 42.22 26.30 -34.97
C PHE A 734 43.39 26.22 -33.98
N THR A 735 43.74 25.03 -33.48
CA THR A 735 44.93 24.83 -32.64
C THR A 735 46.21 25.06 -33.41
N VAL A 736 46.34 24.49 -34.62
CA VAL A 736 47.51 24.71 -35.48
C VAL A 736 47.68 26.19 -35.80
N TYR A 737 46.58 26.90 -36.07
CA TYR A 737 46.61 28.33 -36.30
C TYR A 737 47.16 29.11 -35.10
N MET A 738 46.69 28.84 -33.89
CA MET A 738 47.13 29.53 -32.66
C MET A 738 48.57 29.18 -32.26
N LEU A 739 49.03 27.96 -32.52
CA LEU A 739 50.39 27.53 -32.18
C LEU A 739 51.45 28.03 -33.18
N CYS A 740 51.11 28.09 -34.46
CA CYS A 740 52.05 28.48 -35.52
C CYS A 740 52.09 29.99 -35.79
N THR A 741 51.11 30.75 -35.28
CA THR A 741 51.12 32.22 -35.38
C THR A 741 51.91 32.80 -34.20
N PRO A 742 52.94 33.64 -34.43
CA PRO A 742 53.70 34.21 -33.32
C PRO A 742 52.89 35.28 -32.58
N PRO A 743 52.93 35.31 -31.22
CA PRO A 743 52.27 36.33 -30.44
C PRO A 743 52.99 37.69 -30.56
N THR A 744 52.23 38.79 -30.45
CA THR A 744 52.74 40.15 -30.65
C THR A 744 53.87 40.56 -29.73
N TYR A 745 53.88 40.06 -28.48
CA TYR A 745 54.89 40.46 -27.50
C TYR A 745 56.32 40.03 -27.86
N ARG A 746 56.49 39.04 -28.74
CA ARG A 746 57.81 38.63 -29.24
C ARG A 746 58.53 39.73 -30.03
N PHE A 747 57.80 40.78 -30.42
CA PHE A 747 58.34 41.90 -31.18
C PHE A 747 58.47 43.18 -30.36
N TYR A 748 58.19 43.15 -29.04
CA TYR A 748 58.33 44.34 -28.18
C TYR A 748 59.80 44.59 -27.78
N GLY A 749 60.19 45.87 -27.81
CA GLY A 749 61.56 46.33 -27.64
C GLY A 749 62.35 45.92 -26.38
N PRO A 750 61.75 45.57 -25.22
CA PRO A 750 62.54 45.20 -24.03
C PRO A 750 63.29 43.86 -24.14
N TYR A 751 62.84 42.96 -25.02
CA TYR A 751 63.42 41.62 -25.18
C TYR A 751 64.25 41.46 -26.45
N TYR A 752 64.00 42.30 -27.46
CA TYR A 752 64.75 42.38 -28.71
C TYR A 752 64.88 43.85 -29.13
N PRO A 753 65.96 44.54 -28.72
CA PRO A 753 66.12 45.99 -28.95
C PRO A 753 66.21 46.39 -30.44
N GLU A 754 66.30 45.42 -31.35
CA GLU A 754 66.28 45.61 -32.81
C GLU A 754 64.88 45.98 -33.35
N TYR A 755 63.82 45.72 -32.61
CA TYR A 755 62.43 45.93 -33.03
C TYR A 755 61.77 47.00 -32.14
N ASN A 756 61.65 48.24 -32.65
CA ASN A 756 61.09 49.37 -31.92
C ASN A 756 59.56 49.38 -31.95
N VAL A 757 58.93 48.31 -31.45
CA VAL A 757 57.47 48.15 -31.44
C VAL A 757 56.90 48.57 -30.10
N THR A 758 55.93 49.49 -30.12
CA THR A 758 55.24 49.94 -28.92
C THR A 758 54.09 49.00 -28.56
N PRO A 759 54.00 48.55 -27.29
CA PRO A 759 52.91 47.69 -26.86
C PRO A 759 51.58 48.45 -26.84
N ARG A 760 50.51 47.81 -27.32
CA ARG A 760 49.11 48.29 -27.37
C ARG A 760 48.86 49.45 -28.35
N ALA A 761 49.70 49.62 -29.37
CA ALA A 761 49.49 50.63 -30.41
C ALA A 761 48.50 50.16 -31.49
N ALA A 762 47.72 51.08 -32.06
CA ALA A 762 46.75 50.74 -33.10
C ALA A 762 47.42 50.28 -34.42
N ASP A 763 48.67 50.70 -34.65
CA ASP A 763 49.49 50.38 -35.82
C ASP A 763 50.57 49.31 -35.53
N GLU A 764 50.43 48.54 -34.44
CA GLU A 764 51.34 47.46 -34.01
C GLU A 764 51.85 46.59 -35.18
N CYS A 765 50.93 46.10 -36.02
CA CYS A 765 51.30 45.26 -37.17
C CYS A 765 52.23 46.00 -38.14
N GLN A 766 51.92 47.27 -38.45
CA GLN A 766 52.73 48.06 -39.38
C GLN A 766 54.12 48.35 -38.82
N GLN A 767 54.24 48.53 -37.49
CA GLN A 767 55.53 48.69 -36.83
C GLN A 767 56.38 47.41 -36.94
N VAL A 768 55.77 46.23 -36.76
CA VAL A 768 56.47 44.95 -36.95
C VAL A 768 56.89 44.75 -38.42
N GLN A 769 56.02 45.08 -39.37
CA GLN A 769 56.32 44.99 -40.80
C GLN A 769 57.48 45.92 -41.22
N ARG A 770 57.56 47.13 -40.65
CA ARG A 770 58.68 48.06 -40.88
C ARG A 770 59.99 47.54 -40.28
N ALA A 771 59.90 46.91 -39.12
CA ALA A 771 61.07 46.40 -38.41
C ALA A 771 61.60 45.07 -38.99
N ASN A 772 60.74 44.26 -39.63
CA ASN A 772 61.14 43.07 -40.40
C ASN A 772 60.36 42.92 -41.72
N PRO A 773 60.82 43.55 -42.82
CA PRO A 773 60.11 43.55 -44.10
C PRO A 773 60.11 42.18 -44.83
N GLY A 774 60.99 41.25 -44.43
CA GLY A 774 61.06 39.90 -44.99
C GLY A 774 60.17 38.87 -44.27
N PHE A 775 59.49 39.27 -43.20
CA PHE A 775 58.65 38.39 -42.40
C PHE A 775 57.43 37.92 -43.20
N ARG A 776 57.35 36.61 -43.48
CA ARG A 776 56.18 35.97 -44.06
C ARG A 776 55.61 34.95 -43.09
N GLN A 777 54.28 34.87 -43.05
CA GLN A 777 53.58 33.86 -42.28
C GLN A 777 53.94 32.46 -42.79
N HIS A 778 54.09 31.50 -41.87
CA HIS A 778 54.22 30.09 -42.23
C HIS A 778 52.99 29.61 -43.03
N GLU A 779 53.19 28.65 -43.95
CA GLU A 779 52.10 28.15 -44.82
C GLU A 779 50.98 27.45 -44.04
N ALA A 780 51.31 26.80 -42.91
CA ALA A 780 50.36 26.05 -42.10
C ALA A 780 49.16 26.89 -41.57
N PRO A 781 49.35 28.05 -40.90
CA PRO A 781 48.23 28.89 -40.48
C PRO A 781 47.46 29.50 -41.66
N ALA A 782 48.09 29.74 -42.82
CA ALA A 782 47.39 30.19 -44.02
C ALA A 782 46.42 29.12 -44.55
N VAL A 783 46.83 27.84 -44.55
CA VAL A 783 45.95 26.70 -44.88
C VAL A 783 44.85 26.51 -43.83
N ALA A 784 45.15 26.72 -42.55
CA ALA A 784 44.16 26.61 -41.48
C ALA A 784 43.00 27.61 -41.63
N VAL A 785 43.25 28.83 -42.14
CA VAL A 785 42.19 29.82 -42.42
C VAL A 785 41.14 29.28 -43.39
N TRP A 786 41.58 28.58 -44.44
CA TRP A 786 40.71 27.96 -45.44
C TRP A 786 39.86 26.81 -44.90
N LEU A 787 40.21 26.27 -43.73
CA LEU A 787 39.39 25.27 -43.02
C LEU A 787 38.49 25.92 -41.96
N ILE A 788 39.02 26.86 -41.17
CA ILE A 788 38.31 27.48 -40.02
C ILE A 788 37.12 28.31 -40.50
N VAL A 789 37.30 29.19 -41.50
CA VAL A 789 36.24 30.13 -41.90
C VAL A 789 35.05 29.41 -42.55
N PRO A 790 35.22 28.51 -43.54
CA PRO A 790 34.10 27.80 -44.14
C PRO A 790 33.37 26.87 -43.15
N LEU A 791 34.12 26.13 -42.31
CA LEU A 791 33.52 25.26 -41.28
C LEU A 791 32.78 26.08 -40.23
N GLY A 792 33.36 27.20 -39.77
CA GLY A 792 32.73 28.11 -38.81
C GLY A 792 31.42 28.69 -39.34
N ILE A 793 31.39 29.13 -40.60
CA ILE A 793 30.16 29.61 -41.25
C ILE A 793 29.12 28.48 -41.37
N LEU A 794 29.54 27.28 -41.77
CA LEU A 794 28.65 26.13 -41.89
C LEU A 794 28.00 25.76 -40.54
N PHE A 795 28.78 25.76 -39.45
CA PHE A 795 28.25 25.51 -38.11
C PHE A 795 27.32 26.64 -37.64
N LEU A 796 27.64 27.91 -37.89
CA LEU A 796 26.75 29.02 -37.57
C LEU A 796 25.42 28.95 -38.36
N LEU A 797 25.46 28.58 -39.64
CA LEU A 797 24.25 28.37 -40.46
C LEU A 797 23.40 27.21 -39.92
N LYS A 798 24.04 26.12 -39.49
CA LYS A 798 23.36 25.01 -38.79
C LYS A 798 22.65 25.53 -37.53
N GLU A 799 23.32 26.33 -36.71
CA GLU A 799 22.73 26.89 -35.49
C GLU A 799 21.57 27.86 -35.79
N VAL A 800 21.68 28.71 -36.82
CA VAL A 800 20.55 29.54 -37.30
C VAL A 800 19.35 28.68 -37.69
N GLY A 801 19.58 27.56 -38.39
CA GLY A 801 18.52 26.61 -38.74
C GLY A 801 17.84 25.99 -37.50
N GLN A 802 18.61 25.69 -36.45
CA GLN A 802 18.07 25.17 -35.20
C GLN A 802 17.28 26.22 -34.41
N VAL A 803 17.72 27.48 -34.39
CA VAL A 803 16.97 28.62 -33.82
C VAL A 803 15.59 28.74 -34.48
N PHE A 804 15.53 28.65 -35.81
CA PHE A 804 14.26 28.75 -36.55
C PHE A 804 13.28 27.61 -36.21
N MET A 805 13.80 26.38 -36.07
CA MET A 805 13.00 25.20 -35.71
C MET A 805 12.51 25.21 -34.25
N ASN A 806 13.36 25.63 -33.31
CA ASN A 806 13.14 25.45 -31.88
C ASN A 806 12.72 26.73 -31.13
N ARG A 807 12.76 27.90 -31.79
CA ARG A 807 12.41 29.22 -31.24
C ARG A 807 13.07 29.47 -29.87
N LEU A 808 12.31 29.98 -28.88
CA LEU A 808 12.82 30.34 -27.55
C LEU A 808 13.39 29.16 -26.74
N LYS A 809 13.00 27.91 -27.04
CA LYS A 809 13.52 26.71 -26.35
C LYS A 809 14.94 26.34 -26.78
N TYR A 810 15.51 27.05 -27.75
CA TYR A 810 16.86 26.83 -28.24
C TYR A 810 17.96 27.46 -27.35
N LEU A 811 17.65 28.49 -26.56
CA LEU A 811 18.65 29.24 -25.78
C LEU A 811 19.16 28.46 -24.56
N ASN A 812 19.93 27.40 -24.80
CA ASN A 812 20.64 26.59 -23.80
C ASN A 812 22.12 26.95 -23.77
N PHE A 813 22.79 26.67 -22.65
CA PHE A 813 24.23 26.93 -22.46
C PHE A 813 25.11 26.24 -23.52
N GLU A 814 24.77 25.01 -23.91
CA GLU A 814 25.49 24.27 -24.96
C GLU A 814 25.45 25.00 -26.31
N ASN A 815 24.27 25.46 -26.70
CA ASN A 815 24.09 26.18 -27.96
C ASN A 815 24.77 27.55 -27.91
N LEU A 816 24.73 28.24 -26.77
CA LEU A 816 25.43 29.52 -26.58
C LEU A 816 26.96 29.34 -26.68
N MET A 817 27.50 28.24 -26.14
CA MET A 817 28.91 27.89 -26.32
C MET A 817 29.24 27.69 -27.79
N ASP A 818 28.44 26.92 -28.54
CA ASP A 818 28.66 26.70 -29.98
C ASP A 818 28.70 28.03 -30.75
N TRP A 819 27.74 28.94 -30.52
CA TRP A 819 27.76 30.30 -31.08
C TRP A 819 29.04 31.07 -30.72
N SER A 820 29.46 31.03 -29.45
CA SER A 820 30.64 31.75 -28.98
C SER A 820 31.93 31.22 -29.64
N ILE A 821 32.07 29.92 -29.83
CA ILE A 821 33.30 29.31 -30.36
C ILE A 821 33.52 29.71 -31.81
N PHE A 822 32.50 29.51 -32.65
CA PHE A 822 32.63 29.79 -34.09
C PHE A 822 32.78 31.29 -34.35
N THR A 823 32.10 32.14 -33.59
CA THR A 823 32.28 33.61 -33.69
C THR A 823 33.66 34.06 -33.24
N LEU A 824 34.15 33.61 -32.07
CA LEU A 824 35.49 33.95 -31.57
C LEU A 824 36.57 33.46 -32.53
N ALA A 825 36.47 32.22 -33.03
CA ALA A 825 37.43 31.66 -33.98
C ALA A 825 37.48 32.43 -35.31
N ILE A 826 36.32 32.82 -35.85
CA ILE A 826 36.25 33.64 -37.07
C ILE A 826 36.88 35.03 -36.83
N VAL A 827 36.54 35.69 -35.72
CA VAL A 827 37.06 37.03 -35.37
C VAL A 827 38.58 37.02 -35.17
N THR A 828 39.15 35.93 -34.64
CA THR A 828 40.60 35.76 -34.49
C THR A 828 41.34 35.60 -35.81
N VAL A 829 40.70 34.99 -36.82
CA VAL A 829 41.34 34.64 -38.08
C VAL A 829 41.13 35.69 -39.18
N ILE A 830 40.05 36.48 -39.11
CA ILE A 830 39.78 37.53 -40.11
C ILE A 830 40.86 38.63 -40.08
N ASP A 831 41.29 39.01 -41.28
CA ASP A 831 42.18 40.15 -41.51
C ASP A 831 41.38 41.46 -41.58
N PHE A 832 41.70 42.42 -40.71
CA PHE A 832 41.07 43.75 -40.72
C PHE A 832 41.90 44.78 -41.49
N ASN A 833 43.22 44.61 -41.52
CA ASN A 833 44.15 45.55 -42.17
C ASN A 833 45.01 44.83 -43.22
N GLU A 834 45.48 45.58 -44.23
CA GLU A 834 46.37 45.05 -45.28
C GLU A 834 47.67 44.45 -44.72
N CYS A 835 48.23 45.06 -43.67
CA CYS A 835 49.38 44.52 -42.95
C CYS A 835 49.15 43.11 -42.40
N GLN A 836 47.95 42.84 -41.86
CA GLN A 836 47.63 41.52 -41.27
C GLN A 836 47.53 40.45 -42.35
N ARG A 837 47.01 40.82 -43.53
CA ARG A 837 46.95 39.94 -44.70
C ARG A 837 48.34 39.51 -45.19
N VAL A 838 49.34 40.39 -45.06
CA VAL A 838 50.72 40.12 -45.54
C VAL A 838 51.57 39.42 -44.48
N THR A 839 51.49 39.87 -43.23
CA THR A 839 52.37 39.40 -42.14
C THR A 839 51.75 38.27 -41.31
N GLY A 840 50.42 38.14 -41.28
CA GLY A 840 49.69 37.18 -40.44
C GLY A 840 49.66 37.53 -38.95
N ILE A 841 50.19 38.69 -38.55
CA ILE A 841 50.27 39.13 -37.15
C ILE A 841 48.93 39.68 -36.69
N ARG A 842 48.45 39.18 -35.54
CA ARG A 842 47.18 39.61 -34.92
C ARG A 842 47.40 40.73 -33.94
N THR A 843 46.43 41.60 -33.77
CA THR A 843 46.51 42.67 -32.76
C THR A 843 46.40 42.10 -31.35
N TYR A 844 46.80 42.88 -30.33
CA TYR A 844 46.69 42.50 -28.93
C TYR A 844 45.29 41.96 -28.54
N TRP A 845 44.20 42.63 -28.95
CA TRP A 845 42.85 42.19 -28.60
C TRP A 845 42.43 40.91 -29.34
N GLN A 846 42.80 40.75 -30.62
CA GLN A 846 42.48 39.55 -31.40
C GLN A 846 43.17 38.30 -30.82
N TRP A 847 44.40 38.48 -30.33
CA TRP A 847 45.16 37.40 -29.69
C TRP A 847 44.48 36.93 -28.40
N ASN A 848 43.99 37.86 -27.56
CA ASN A 848 43.24 37.52 -26.35
C ASN A 848 41.93 36.78 -26.68
N VAL A 849 41.20 37.24 -27.71
CA VAL A 849 39.99 36.57 -28.20
C VAL A 849 40.30 35.15 -28.70
N GLY A 850 41.41 34.97 -29.42
CA GLY A 850 41.86 33.65 -29.88
C GLY A 850 42.25 32.71 -28.74
N ALA A 851 42.94 33.24 -27.72
CA ALA A 851 43.33 32.49 -26.53
C ALA A 851 42.12 32.03 -25.69
N ILE A 852 41.08 32.85 -25.57
CA ILE A 852 39.82 32.44 -24.93
C ILE A 852 39.07 31.45 -25.83
N GLY A 853 38.99 31.75 -27.12
CA GLY A 853 38.31 30.90 -28.10
C GLY A 853 38.85 29.47 -28.13
N ILE A 854 40.18 29.29 -28.10
CA ILE A 854 40.79 27.96 -28.15
C ILE A 854 40.47 27.15 -26.88
N LEU A 855 40.46 27.80 -25.71
CA LEU A 855 40.06 27.16 -24.46
C LEU A 855 38.61 26.67 -24.51
N VAL A 856 37.69 27.54 -24.92
CA VAL A 856 36.26 27.21 -25.03
C VAL A 856 36.03 26.10 -26.07
N ALA A 857 36.79 26.10 -27.18
CA ALA A 857 36.72 25.07 -28.20
C ALA A 857 37.12 23.67 -27.68
N TRP A 858 38.17 23.58 -26.85
CA TRP A 858 38.54 22.31 -26.20
C TRP A 858 37.56 21.88 -25.11
N LEU A 859 37.00 22.82 -24.34
CA LEU A 859 35.95 22.50 -23.37
C LEU A 859 34.68 21.96 -24.04
N ASN A 860 34.31 22.53 -25.19
CA ASN A 860 33.13 22.06 -25.94
C ASN A 860 33.32 20.66 -26.54
N LEU A 861 34.56 20.24 -26.84
CA LEU A 861 34.83 18.85 -27.24
C LEU A 861 34.37 17.84 -26.17
N VAL A 862 34.49 18.19 -24.88
CA VAL A 862 34.02 17.34 -23.78
C VAL A 862 32.51 17.13 -23.85
N LEU A 863 31.73 18.14 -24.25
CA LEU A 863 30.28 18.05 -24.43
C LEU A 863 29.89 17.15 -25.61
N PHE A 864 30.68 17.13 -26.70
CA PHE A 864 30.49 16.17 -27.79
C PHE A 864 30.70 14.73 -27.35
N ILE A 865 31.72 14.50 -26.49
CA ILE A 865 32.04 13.19 -25.92
C ILE A 865 30.93 12.70 -24.97
N ARG A 866 30.10 13.60 -24.41
CA ARG A 866 28.95 13.23 -23.55
C ARG A 866 28.09 12.13 -24.18
N LYS A 867 27.82 12.21 -25.48
CA LYS A 867 26.94 11.25 -26.17
C LYS A 867 27.59 9.88 -26.46
N MET A 868 28.86 9.68 -26.10
CA MET A 868 29.57 8.41 -26.28
C MET A 868 29.18 7.40 -25.20
N PRO A 869 28.84 6.15 -25.54
CA PRO A 869 28.43 5.14 -24.56
C PRO A 869 29.45 4.80 -23.47
N ARG A 870 30.76 4.99 -23.71
CA ARG A 870 31.82 4.69 -22.73
C ARG A 870 32.28 5.89 -21.93
N PHE A 871 32.61 6.98 -22.62
CA PHE A 871 33.17 8.19 -21.99
C PHE A 871 32.09 9.16 -21.51
N GLY A 872 30.87 9.03 -22.02
CA GLY A 872 29.78 9.96 -21.75
C GLY A 872 29.38 10.05 -20.28
N ILE A 873 29.46 8.93 -19.55
CA ILE A 873 29.12 8.89 -18.12
C ILE A 873 30.04 9.79 -17.29
N TYR A 874 31.33 9.85 -17.60
CA TYR A 874 32.28 10.72 -16.89
C TYR A 874 31.98 12.20 -17.13
N VAL A 875 31.53 12.54 -18.33
CA VAL A 875 31.11 13.91 -18.65
C VAL A 875 29.85 14.27 -17.88
N VAL A 876 28.87 13.35 -17.80
CA VAL A 876 27.65 13.56 -16.98
C VAL A 876 27.99 13.73 -15.51
N MET A 877 28.87 12.88 -14.96
CA MET A 877 29.36 13.01 -13.58
C MET A 877 30.04 14.36 -13.36
N PHE A 878 30.90 14.79 -14.28
CA PHE A 878 31.57 16.09 -14.20
C PHE A 878 30.57 17.25 -14.23
N THR A 879 29.57 17.24 -15.12
CA THR A 879 28.58 18.31 -15.21
C THR A 879 27.65 18.35 -13.99
N ASP A 880 27.30 17.18 -13.43
CA ASP A 880 26.47 17.09 -12.23
C ASP A 880 27.24 17.63 -11.01
N VAL A 881 28.49 17.18 -10.80
CA VAL A 881 29.38 17.69 -9.74
C VAL A 881 29.64 19.19 -9.91
N PHE A 882 29.88 19.68 -11.13
CA PHE A 882 30.09 21.10 -11.41
C PHE A 882 28.84 21.94 -11.10
N ALA A 883 27.64 21.43 -11.39
CA ALA A 883 26.39 22.10 -11.07
C ALA A 883 26.18 22.18 -9.54
N THR A 884 26.46 21.10 -8.82
CA THR A 884 26.42 21.09 -7.35
C THR A 884 27.44 22.06 -6.77
N PHE A 885 28.70 21.97 -7.20
CA PHE A 885 29.75 22.91 -6.82
C PHE A 885 29.32 24.35 -7.05
N SER A 886 28.76 24.68 -8.21
CA SER A 886 28.33 26.05 -8.54
C SER A 886 27.22 26.58 -7.61
N ARG A 887 26.29 25.72 -7.17
CA ARG A 887 25.24 26.11 -6.20
C ARG A 887 25.83 26.41 -4.83
N PHE A 888 26.79 25.60 -4.37
CA PHE A 888 27.43 25.78 -3.07
C PHE A 888 28.55 26.83 -3.09
N PHE A 889 29.16 27.10 -4.24
CA PHE A 889 30.24 28.08 -4.41
C PHE A 889 29.81 29.47 -3.96
N LEU A 890 28.54 29.86 -4.17
CA LEU A 890 28.01 31.14 -3.70
C LEU A 890 28.13 31.31 -2.17
N VAL A 891 27.98 30.22 -1.41
CA VAL A 891 28.10 30.23 0.06
C VAL A 891 29.58 30.39 0.46
N PHE A 892 30.48 29.63 -0.17
CA PHE A 892 31.92 29.71 0.12
C PHE A 892 32.53 31.04 -0.34
N PHE A 893 32.01 31.62 -1.42
CA PHE A 893 32.45 32.91 -1.92
C PHE A 893 32.25 34.03 -0.89
N LEU A 894 31.18 33.97 -0.07
CA LEU A 894 30.99 34.93 1.03
C LEU A 894 32.11 34.84 2.07
N PHE A 895 32.55 33.62 2.41
CA PHE A 895 33.69 33.42 3.30
C PHE A 895 34.98 33.94 2.64
N VAL A 896 35.20 33.67 1.34
CA VAL A 896 36.38 34.17 0.61
C VAL A 896 36.44 35.69 0.65
N VAL A 897 35.31 36.37 0.41
CA VAL A 897 35.23 37.84 0.52
C VAL A 897 35.50 38.30 1.95
N SER A 898 34.95 37.64 2.96
CA SER A 898 35.16 37.99 4.37
C SER A 898 36.63 37.90 4.76
N PHE A 899 37.30 36.77 4.49
CA PHE A 899 38.72 36.60 4.79
C PHE A 899 39.60 37.50 3.93
N SER A 900 39.23 37.73 2.67
CA SER A 900 39.89 38.70 1.79
C SER A 900 39.89 40.10 2.39
N LEU A 901 38.75 40.58 2.89
CA LEU A 901 38.68 41.88 3.55
C LEU A 901 39.58 41.93 4.79
N THR A 902 39.58 40.87 5.60
CA THR A 902 40.41 40.80 6.81
C THR A 902 41.91 40.80 6.49
N PHE A 903 42.36 39.98 5.53
CA PHE A 903 43.76 39.95 5.11
C PHE A 903 44.18 41.25 4.41
N PHE A 904 43.28 41.89 3.66
CA PHE A 904 43.55 43.20 3.07
C PHE A 904 43.84 44.25 4.15
N VAL A 905 43.05 44.29 5.22
CA VAL A 905 43.27 45.23 6.32
C VAL A 905 44.57 44.94 7.09
N LEU A 906 44.89 43.66 7.31
CA LEU A 906 46.05 43.26 8.13
C LEU A 906 47.39 43.29 7.36
N LEU A 907 47.38 43.02 6.06
CA LEU A 907 48.59 42.76 5.25
C LEU A 907 48.72 43.69 4.03
N GLN A 908 48.04 44.84 3.99
CA GLN A 908 48.06 45.78 2.85
C GLN A 908 49.46 46.22 2.38
N ASN A 909 50.46 46.16 3.26
CA ASN A 909 51.84 46.48 2.94
C ASN A 909 52.51 45.46 2.00
N GLN A 910 51.99 44.23 1.93
CA GLN A 910 52.52 43.19 1.07
C GLN A 910 51.97 43.30 -0.35
N ILE A 911 52.80 43.01 -1.36
CA ILE A 911 52.43 43.11 -2.78
C ILE A 911 51.20 42.23 -3.11
N ALA A 912 51.12 41.04 -2.52
CA ALA A 912 50.02 40.09 -2.70
C ALA A 912 48.67 40.62 -2.19
N PHE A 913 48.69 41.55 -1.24
CA PHE A 913 47.51 42.10 -0.56
C PHE A 913 47.30 43.60 -0.82
N SER A 914 48.11 44.20 -1.71
CA SER A 914 48.11 45.64 -2.02
C SER A 914 46.82 46.21 -2.61
N SER A 915 45.90 45.37 -3.11
CA SER A 915 44.62 45.81 -3.66
C SER A 915 43.56 44.75 -3.42
N MET A 916 42.30 45.17 -3.23
CA MET A 916 41.20 44.25 -2.93
C MET A 916 41.06 43.12 -3.96
N ALA A 917 41.25 43.39 -5.25
CA ALA A 917 41.18 42.36 -6.29
C ALA A 917 42.32 41.34 -6.19
N LYS A 918 43.56 41.78 -5.89
CA LYS A 918 44.69 40.88 -5.66
C LYS A 918 44.51 40.05 -4.39
N THR A 919 44.01 40.66 -3.32
CA THR A 919 43.72 39.95 -2.07
C THR A 919 42.63 38.90 -2.26
N LEU A 920 41.57 39.22 -2.98
CA LEU A 920 40.50 38.27 -3.27
C LEU A 920 41.01 37.09 -4.11
N LEU A 921 41.87 37.36 -5.09
CA LEU A 921 42.52 36.32 -5.89
C LEU A 921 43.47 35.48 -5.03
N LYS A 922 44.31 36.11 -4.22
CA LYS A 922 45.28 35.45 -3.36
C LYS A 922 44.59 34.54 -2.34
N THR A 923 43.54 35.03 -1.70
CA THR A 923 42.73 34.22 -0.77
C THR A 923 41.99 33.07 -1.45
N SER A 924 41.54 33.25 -2.70
CA SER A 924 40.95 32.16 -3.50
C SER A 924 41.98 31.08 -3.83
N VAL A 925 43.23 31.44 -4.13
CA VAL A 925 44.33 30.48 -4.35
C VAL A 925 44.69 29.75 -3.05
N MET A 926 44.83 30.50 -1.94
CA MET A 926 45.13 29.93 -0.63
C MET A 926 44.04 28.95 -0.14
N MET A 927 42.78 29.10 -0.58
CA MET A 927 41.70 28.17 -0.26
C MET A 927 42.01 26.73 -0.71
N ILE A 928 42.68 26.55 -1.85
CA ILE A 928 43.05 25.23 -2.41
C ILE A 928 44.09 24.52 -1.53
N GLY A 929 44.76 25.25 -0.63
CA GLY A 929 45.83 24.75 0.24
C GLY A 929 47.23 25.18 -0.18
N GLU A 930 47.35 26.03 -1.21
CA GLU A 930 48.62 26.67 -1.59
C GLU A 930 48.90 27.85 -0.66
N PHE A 931 49.40 27.55 0.54
CA PHE A 931 49.81 28.56 1.50
C PHE A 931 51.27 28.92 1.25
N GLU A 932 51.52 30.06 0.62
CA GLU A 932 52.86 30.68 0.59
C GLU A 932 53.22 31.25 1.97
N TYR A 933 53.25 30.40 3.00
CA TYR A 933 53.47 30.80 4.39
C TYR A 933 54.82 31.50 4.57
N THR A 934 55.85 30.96 3.93
CA THR A 934 57.22 31.47 4.07
C THR A 934 57.36 32.90 3.54
N SER A 935 56.74 33.22 2.41
CA SER A 935 56.82 34.58 1.83
C SER A 935 55.89 35.58 2.53
N ILE A 936 54.81 35.11 3.19
CA ILE A 936 53.85 35.98 3.87
C ILE A 936 54.25 36.25 5.33
N PHE A 937 54.79 35.24 6.03
CA PHE A 937 55.01 35.28 7.49
C PHE A 937 56.47 35.09 7.92
N ASP A 938 57.28 34.31 7.20
CA ASP A 938 58.67 34.03 7.61
C ASP A 938 59.70 35.03 7.04
N GLU A 939 59.39 35.70 5.92
CA GLU A 939 60.30 36.66 5.27
C GLU A 939 60.74 37.82 6.18
N GLN A 940 59.95 38.16 7.20
CA GLN A 940 60.31 39.16 8.21
C GLN A 940 61.51 38.76 9.09
N PHE A 941 61.81 37.45 9.19
CA PHE A 941 62.95 36.93 9.95
C PHE A 941 64.21 36.76 9.08
N ASN A 942 64.12 37.02 7.77
CA ASN A 942 65.27 36.98 6.88
C ASN A 942 66.14 38.24 7.09
N PRO A 943 67.44 38.11 7.46
CA PRO A 943 68.31 39.25 7.73
C PRO A 943 68.47 40.22 6.55
N GLU A 944 68.27 39.79 5.30
CA GLU A 944 68.33 40.67 4.12
C GLU A 944 67.11 41.60 3.99
N ASN A 945 65.96 41.21 4.54
CA ASN A 945 64.68 41.92 4.39
C ASN A 945 64.25 42.66 5.67
N LEU A 946 65.11 42.71 6.69
CA LEU A 946 64.81 43.25 8.02
C LEU A 946 64.32 44.71 8.01
N TYR A 947 64.65 45.47 6.97
CA TYR A 947 64.27 46.89 6.77
C TYR A 947 63.30 47.12 5.60
N SER A 948 62.81 46.07 4.95
CA SER A 948 61.83 46.19 3.86
C SER A 948 60.42 46.29 4.45
N PRO A 949 59.69 47.41 4.28
CA PRO A 949 58.33 47.55 4.80
C PRO A 949 57.35 46.57 4.14
N ASP A 950 57.68 46.06 2.95
CA ASP A 950 56.84 45.14 2.18
C ASP A 950 56.92 43.69 2.72
N SER A 951 57.91 43.37 3.57
CA SER A 951 58.16 42.02 4.10
C SER A 951 57.80 41.85 5.59
N GLN A 952 57.41 42.92 6.29
CA GLN A 952 57.10 42.89 7.72
C GLN A 952 55.61 42.62 7.99
N VAL A 953 55.29 41.90 9.08
CA VAL A 953 53.90 41.71 9.54
C VAL A 953 53.66 42.60 10.77
N PHE A 954 52.93 43.70 10.59
CA PHE A 954 52.73 44.70 11.67
C PHE A 954 51.79 44.24 12.79
N TYR A 955 50.81 43.40 12.48
CA TYR A 955 49.81 42.89 13.42
C TYR A 955 49.95 41.38 13.58
N ASP A 956 51.11 40.94 14.07
CA ASP A 956 51.52 39.54 14.16
C ASP A 956 50.48 38.61 14.82
N ALA A 957 50.06 38.89 16.05
CA ALA A 957 49.14 38.03 16.80
C ALA A 957 47.78 37.87 16.10
N SER A 958 47.24 38.97 15.55
CA SER A 958 45.95 38.94 14.84
C SER A 958 46.09 38.24 13.47
N SER A 959 47.20 38.45 12.78
CA SER A 959 47.45 37.87 11.45
C SER A 959 47.66 36.36 11.54
N TYR A 960 48.43 35.88 12.51
CA TYR A 960 48.59 34.43 12.76
C TYR A 960 47.28 33.76 13.20
N LEU A 961 46.47 34.42 14.05
CA LEU A 961 45.19 33.88 14.50
C LEU A 961 44.19 33.78 13.34
N VAL A 962 44.03 34.86 12.56
CA VAL A 962 43.15 34.86 11.37
C VAL A 962 43.63 33.84 10.35
N PHE A 963 44.95 33.70 10.15
CA PHE A 963 45.51 32.70 9.26
C PHE A 963 45.26 31.27 9.74
N ALA A 964 45.46 30.96 11.02
CA ALA A 964 45.14 29.64 11.58
C ALA A 964 43.64 29.32 11.46
N PHE A 965 42.78 30.29 11.74
CA PHE A 965 41.33 30.16 11.56
C PHE A 965 40.96 29.94 10.08
N PHE A 966 41.61 30.65 9.16
CA PHE A 966 41.45 30.46 7.72
C PHE A 966 41.83 29.04 7.28
N MET A 967 42.98 28.50 7.74
CA MET A 967 43.39 27.13 7.39
C MET A 967 42.34 26.09 7.82
N VAL A 968 41.84 26.20 9.05
CA VAL A 968 40.85 25.26 9.59
C VAL A 968 39.53 25.35 8.82
N VAL A 969 39.01 26.56 8.62
CA VAL A 969 37.68 26.75 8.01
C VAL A 969 37.73 26.53 6.50
N MET A 970 38.64 27.18 5.79
CA MET A 970 38.63 27.20 4.32
C MET A 970 39.27 25.96 3.72
N SER A 971 40.42 25.54 4.24
CA SER A 971 41.21 24.49 3.59
C SER A 971 40.96 23.10 4.15
N ILE A 972 40.52 22.98 5.40
CA ILE A 972 40.15 21.68 5.98
C ILE A 972 38.65 21.46 5.89
N ILE A 973 37.84 22.31 6.54
CA ILE A 973 36.39 22.07 6.64
C ILE A 973 35.71 22.21 5.28
N ILE A 974 35.85 23.37 4.62
CA ILE A 974 35.14 23.63 3.36
C ILE A 974 35.65 22.73 2.23
N MET A 975 36.97 22.50 2.14
CA MET A 975 37.50 21.62 1.10
C MET A 975 37.07 20.16 1.30
N ASN A 976 37.12 19.62 2.52
CA ASN A 976 36.63 18.26 2.76
C ASN A 976 35.11 18.14 2.57
N LEU A 977 34.34 19.19 2.89
CA LEU A 977 32.90 19.24 2.59
C LEU A 977 32.64 19.20 1.07
N LEU A 978 33.39 19.98 0.29
CA LEU A 978 33.30 20.00 -1.17
C LEU A 978 33.64 18.64 -1.80
N VAL A 979 34.69 17.97 -1.30
CA VAL A 979 35.02 16.60 -1.71
C VAL A 979 33.89 15.63 -1.35
N GLY A 980 33.35 15.74 -0.13
CA GLY A 980 32.22 14.90 0.31
C GLY A 980 31.00 15.02 -0.60
N LEU A 981 30.59 16.25 -0.91
CA LEU A 981 29.47 16.52 -1.84
C LEU A 981 29.73 15.94 -3.24
N ALA A 982 30.97 16.09 -3.75
CA ALA A 982 31.33 15.53 -5.04
C ALA A 982 31.32 13.99 -5.04
N VAL A 983 31.77 13.35 -3.97
CA VAL A 983 31.74 11.88 -3.82
C VAL A 983 30.31 11.36 -3.78
N ASP A 984 29.43 12.03 -3.04
CA ASP A 984 28.01 11.65 -2.96
C ASP A 984 27.30 11.79 -4.32
N ASP A 985 27.54 12.89 -5.04
CA ASP A 985 26.99 13.07 -6.39
C ASP A 985 27.53 12.02 -7.37
N ILE A 986 28.84 11.74 -7.33
CA ILE A 986 29.47 10.70 -8.14
C ILE A 986 28.80 9.35 -7.90
N LYS A 987 28.57 8.99 -6.63
CA LYS A 987 27.93 7.74 -6.25
C LYS A 987 26.49 7.67 -6.77
N ALA A 988 25.71 8.73 -6.59
CA ALA A 988 24.33 8.80 -7.08
C ALA A 988 24.23 8.65 -8.61
N VAL A 989 25.18 9.23 -9.36
CA VAL A 989 25.25 9.09 -10.82
C VAL A 989 25.69 7.68 -11.23
N GLN A 990 26.62 7.06 -10.50
CA GLN A 990 27.09 5.70 -10.75
C GLN A 990 25.98 4.66 -10.55
N GLU A 991 25.15 4.81 -9.51
CA GLU A 991 23.99 3.95 -9.25
C GLU A 991 22.98 3.97 -10.41
N GLN A 992 22.89 5.09 -11.16
CA GLN A 992 22.01 5.25 -12.31
C GLN A 992 22.75 5.17 -13.67
N ALA A 993 24.03 4.78 -13.68
CA ALA A 993 24.88 4.93 -14.86
C ALA A 993 24.43 4.07 -16.04
N SER A 994 23.97 2.84 -15.77
CA SER A 994 23.42 1.92 -16.78
C SER A 994 22.20 2.54 -17.47
N LEU A 995 21.22 2.99 -16.69
CA LEU A 995 20.00 3.64 -17.16
C LEU A 995 20.31 4.95 -17.89
N LYS A 996 21.15 5.84 -17.33
CA LYS A 996 21.55 7.10 -17.97
C LYS A 996 22.25 6.86 -19.31
N ARG A 997 23.10 5.84 -19.40
CA ARG A 997 23.78 5.45 -20.65
C ARG A 997 22.79 4.98 -21.70
N LEU A 998 21.85 4.09 -21.33
CA LEU A 998 20.84 3.58 -22.25
C LEU A 998 19.87 4.69 -22.68
N ALA A 999 19.44 5.54 -21.75
CA ALA A 999 18.62 6.71 -22.02
C ALA A 999 19.26 7.63 -23.07
N MET A 1000 20.55 7.91 -22.93
CA MET A 1000 21.27 8.76 -23.87
C MET A 1000 21.42 8.12 -25.25
N GLN A 1001 21.54 6.79 -25.35
CA GLN A 1001 21.52 6.08 -26.64
C GLN A 1001 20.14 6.15 -27.30
N VAL A 1002 19.06 5.95 -26.52
CA VAL A 1002 17.68 6.08 -26.98
C VAL A 1002 17.41 7.50 -27.47
N GLU A 1003 17.75 8.52 -26.68
CA GLU A 1003 17.60 9.93 -27.02
C GLU A 1003 18.36 10.27 -28.31
N LEU A 1004 19.63 9.86 -28.41
CA LEU A 1004 20.42 10.09 -29.62
C LEU A 1004 19.81 9.42 -30.86
N ALA A 1005 19.36 8.17 -30.75
CA ALA A 1005 18.74 7.46 -31.86
C ALA A 1005 17.45 8.14 -32.33
N LEU A 1006 16.56 8.52 -31.39
CA LEU A 1006 15.27 9.14 -31.70
C LEU A 1006 15.41 10.61 -32.14
N ASP A 1007 16.38 11.36 -31.59
CA ASP A 1007 16.67 12.72 -32.03
C ASP A 1007 17.13 12.76 -33.48
N VAL A 1008 18.04 11.86 -33.85
CA VAL A 1008 18.51 11.74 -35.24
C VAL A 1008 17.35 11.32 -36.15
N GLU A 1009 16.51 10.36 -35.71
CA GLU A 1009 15.32 9.95 -36.45
C GLU A 1009 14.34 11.12 -36.70
N SER A 1010 14.19 12.02 -35.71
CA SER A 1010 13.32 13.20 -35.83
C SER A 1010 13.79 14.24 -36.85
N VAL A 1011 15.09 14.27 -37.15
CA VAL A 1011 15.72 15.23 -38.06
C VAL A 1011 15.82 14.67 -39.49
N LEU A 1012 15.79 13.35 -39.65
CA LEU A 1012 15.88 12.70 -40.95
C LEU A 1012 14.62 12.97 -41.80
N PRO A 1013 14.76 13.26 -43.11
CA PRO A 1013 13.63 13.34 -44.02
C PRO A 1013 12.81 12.04 -44.03
N ALA A 1014 11.48 12.17 -44.12
CA ALA A 1014 10.56 11.02 -44.03
C ALA A 1014 10.84 9.90 -45.05
N LYS A 1015 11.38 10.22 -46.23
CA LYS A 1015 11.78 9.23 -47.25
C LYS A 1015 12.94 8.34 -46.78
N ILE A 1016 13.85 8.91 -46.00
CA ILE A 1016 15.03 8.21 -45.48
C ILE A 1016 14.64 7.41 -44.23
N SER A 1017 13.85 8.00 -43.33
CA SER A 1017 13.42 7.32 -42.09
C SER A 1017 12.59 6.07 -42.38
N ARG A 1018 11.66 6.10 -43.35
CA ARG A 1018 10.82 4.95 -43.75
C ARG A 1018 11.64 3.73 -44.17
N ARG A 1019 12.76 3.94 -44.86
CA ARG A 1019 13.62 2.85 -45.37
C ARG A 1019 14.34 2.09 -44.25
N PHE A 1020 14.45 2.68 -43.07
CA PHE A 1020 15.12 2.10 -41.91
C PHE A 1020 14.16 1.47 -40.90
N VAL A 1021 12.84 1.54 -41.12
CA VAL A 1021 11.86 0.84 -40.28
C VAL A 1021 11.73 -0.60 -40.76
N LEU A 1022 11.97 -1.56 -39.87
CA LEU A 1022 11.85 -2.99 -40.12
C LEU A 1022 10.77 -3.60 -39.24
N ARG A 1023 10.02 -4.55 -39.80
CA ARG A 1023 9.06 -5.35 -39.04
C ARG A 1023 9.76 -6.38 -38.15
N SER A 1024 10.73 -7.09 -38.70
CA SER A 1024 11.51 -8.09 -37.97
C SER A 1024 12.93 -8.18 -38.50
N GLU A 1025 13.85 -8.62 -37.64
CA GLU A 1025 15.26 -8.82 -37.96
C GLU A 1025 15.69 -10.22 -37.53
N ASP A 1026 16.32 -10.96 -38.44
CA ASP A 1026 16.88 -12.27 -38.16
C ASP A 1026 18.34 -12.15 -37.73
N TYR A 1027 18.64 -12.60 -36.51
CA TYR A 1027 19.99 -12.67 -35.98
C TYR A 1027 20.50 -14.11 -35.98
N TYR A 1028 21.68 -14.32 -36.57
CA TYR A 1028 22.38 -15.61 -36.61
C TYR A 1028 23.60 -15.53 -35.67
N PRO A 1029 23.57 -16.18 -34.50
CA PRO A 1029 24.70 -16.19 -33.57
C PRO A 1029 25.95 -16.93 -34.11
N ASN A 1030 25.73 -17.90 -35.00
CA ASN A 1030 26.76 -18.79 -35.58
C ASN A 1030 26.90 -18.62 -37.11
N PRO A 1031 27.24 -17.43 -37.62
CA PRO A 1031 27.35 -17.23 -39.06
C PRO A 1031 28.51 -18.05 -39.64
N HIS A 1032 28.31 -18.63 -40.83
CA HIS A 1032 29.39 -19.29 -41.57
C HIS A 1032 30.59 -18.34 -41.74
N ARG A 1033 31.81 -18.83 -41.47
CA ARG A 1033 33.07 -18.08 -41.64
C ARG A 1033 33.36 -17.84 -43.12
N THR A 1034 32.63 -16.95 -43.77
CA THR A 1034 32.90 -16.54 -45.16
C THR A 1034 32.84 -15.03 -45.26
N CYS A 1035 33.78 -14.33 -44.62
CA CYS A 1035 34.16 -12.98 -45.02
C CYS A 1035 35.59 -12.68 -44.55
N GLN A 1036 36.56 -12.95 -45.42
CA GLN A 1036 37.95 -12.52 -45.27
C GLN A 1036 38.09 -11.03 -45.62
N LEU A 1037 37.57 -10.12 -44.80
CA LEU A 1037 37.91 -8.71 -44.93
C LEU A 1037 38.09 -8.02 -43.57
N GLY A 1038 39.37 -7.78 -43.25
CA GLY A 1038 39.88 -6.57 -42.59
C GLY A 1038 39.73 -6.47 -41.07
N PHE A 1039 40.87 -6.28 -40.39
CA PHE A 1039 41.01 -5.86 -38.99
C PHE A 1039 40.07 -4.69 -38.59
N ILE A 1040 39.75 -3.78 -39.52
CA ILE A 1040 38.84 -2.65 -39.34
C ILE A 1040 37.39 -3.10 -39.09
N ASN A 1041 36.92 -4.16 -39.76
CA ASN A 1041 35.60 -4.74 -39.47
C ASN A 1041 35.57 -5.46 -38.12
N ARG A 1042 36.68 -6.06 -37.66
CA ARG A 1042 36.77 -6.61 -36.28
C ARG A 1042 36.71 -5.53 -35.20
N LEU A 1043 37.30 -4.36 -35.45
CA LEU A 1043 37.32 -3.25 -34.51
C LEU A 1043 35.97 -2.49 -34.47
N LEU A 1044 35.30 -2.37 -35.61
CA LEU A 1044 34.03 -1.63 -35.77
C LEU A 1044 32.77 -2.50 -35.60
N TYR A 1045 32.84 -3.80 -35.92
CA TYR A 1045 31.77 -4.78 -35.71
C TYR A 1045 32.20 -5.79 -34.64
N ARG A 1046 32.22 -5.35 -33.39
CA ARG A 1046 32.32 -6.29 -32.27
C ARG A 1046 31.03 -7.12 -32.19
N LYS A 1047 31.19 -8.44 -31.97
CA LYS A 1047 30.10 -9.39 -31.71
C LYS A 1047 29.15 -8.77 -30.67
N TRP A 1048 27.86 -8.66 -31.01
CA TRP A 1048 26.84 -7.90 -30.26
C TRP A 1048 26.64 -8.42 -28.83
N MET A 1049 26.64 -9.73 -28.72
CA MET A 1049 26.38 -10.51 -27.53
C MET A 1049 26.98 -11.89 -27.77
N SER A 1050 27.60 -12.50 -26.77
CA SER A 1050 28.03 -13.89 -26.86
C SER A 1050 26.80 -14.81 -26.96
N ARG A 1051 27.00 -16.07 -27.39
CA ARG A 1051 25.92 -17.07 -27.45
C ARG A 1051 25.36 -17.33 -26.05
N GLU A 1052 26.23 -17.43 -25.06
CA GLU A 1052 25.87 -17.64 -23.65
C GLU A 1052 25.09 -16.44 -23.11
N GLU A 1053 25.56 -15.22 -23.37
CA GLU A 1053 24.89 -13.98 -22.92
C GLU A 1053 23.49 -13.83 -23.53
N LEU A 1054 23.32 -14.18 -24.81
CA LEU A 1054 22.02 -14.08 -25.48
C LEU A 1054 21.05 -15.15 -24.99
N ASN A 1055 21.51 -16.39 -24.82
CA ASN A 1055 20.66 -17.46 -24.30
C ASN A 1055 20.33 -17.28 -22.81
N ALA A 1056 21.26 -16.74 -22.01
CA ALA A 1056 21.04 -16.38 -20.61
C ALA A 1056 20.02 -15.24 -20.48
N ALA A 1057 20.08 -14.24 -21.37
CA ALA A 1057 19.11 -13.14 -21.40
C ALA A 1057 17.72 -13.57 -21.90
N LEU A 1058 17.63 -14.63 -22.70
CA LEU A 1058 16.36 -15.18 -23.20
C LEU A 1058 15.72 -16.21 -22.27
N ASN A 1059 16.50 -16.85 -21.39
CA ASN A 1059 16.04 -17.88 -20.47
C ASN A 1059 16.62 -17.67 -19.04
N PRO A 1060 16.15 -16.67 -18.29
CA PRO A 1060 16.71 -16.33 -16.99
C PRO A 1060 16.51 -17.43 -15.92
N GLU A 1061 15.45 -18.24 -16.01
CA GLU A 1061 15.13 -19.29 -15.02
C GLU A 1061 16.03 -20.53 -15.10
N LEU A 1062 16.66 -20.78 -16.26
CA LEU A 1062 17.57 -21.91 -16.46
C LEU A 1062 18.96 -21.65 -15.84
N ASP A 1063 19.36 -20.38 -15.71
CA ASP A 1063 20.71 -19.94 -15.33
C ASP A 1063 20.91 -19.77 -13.81
N GLU A 1064 19.86 -19.70 -12.98
CA GLU A 1064 20.06 -19.66 -11.51
C GLU A 1064 20.77 -20.92 -11.00
N TRP A 1065 20.40 -22.09 -11.52
CA TRP A 1065 21.06 -23.35 -11.20
C TRP A 1065 22.47 -23.42 -11.80
N GLU A 1066 22.67 -23.01 -13.05
CA GLU A 1066 23.99 -22.98 -13.69
C GLU A 1066 24.95 -21.97 -13.04
N ARG A 1067 24.47 -20.80 -12.59
CA ARG A 1067 25.26 -19.84 -11.81
C ARG A 1067 25.65 -20.37 -10.44
N ILE A 1068 24.78 -21.16 -9.79
CA ILE A 1068 25.12 -21.83 -8.53
C ILE A 1068 26.25 -22.84 -8.79
N TYR A 1069 26.14 -23.66 -9.85
CA TYR A 1069 27.18 -24.60 -10.24
C TYR A 1069 28.50 -23.91 -10.65
N GLN A 1070 28.46 -22.87 -11.47
CA GLN A 1070 29.66 -22.11 -11.85
C GLN A 1070 30.34 -21.43 -10.66
N LYS A 1071 29.55 -20.87 -9.72
CA LYS A 1071 30.10 -20.33 -8.47
C LYS A 1071 30.73 -21.41 -7.60
N GLN A 1072 30.16 -22.61 -7.61
CA GLN A 1072 30.72 -23.76 -6.91
C GLN A 1072 32.07 -24.18 -7.52
N ASP A 1073 32.16 -24.25 -8.86
CA ASP A 1073 33.40 -24.57 -9.59
C ASP A 1073 34.48 -23.48 -9.43
N GLU A 1074 34.13 -22.20 -9.53
CA GLU A 1074 35.07 -21.09 -9.27
C GLU A 1074 35.59 -21.11 -7.82
N MET A 1075 34.72 -21.49 -6.87
CA MET A 1075 35.10 -21.65 -5.47
C MET A 1075 36.03 -22.84 -5.29
N GLU A 1076 35.81 -23.97 -5.97
CA GLU A 1076 36.72 -25.11 -5.96
C GLU A 1076 38.09 -24.79 -6.56
N ILE A 1077 38.13 -24.06 -7.67
CA ILE A 1077 39.38 -23.59 -8.30
C ILE A 1077 40.12 -22.61 -7.37
N SER A 1078 39.37 -21.71 -6.73
CA SER A 1078 39.89 -20.79 -5.69
C SER A 1078 40.47 -21.55 -4.50
N ILE A 1079 39.75 -22.54 -3.98
CA ILE A 1079 40.20 -23.40 -2.87
C ILE A 1079 41.45 -24.19 -3.28
N ALA A 1080 41.50 -24.74 -4.49
CA ALA A 1080 42.67 -25.44 -5.01
C ALA A 1080 43.89 -24.50 -5.12
N SER A 1081 43.71 -23.30 -5.66
CA SER A 1081 44.73 -22.25 -5.72
C SER A 1081 45.22 -21.86 -4.33
N MET A 1082 44.29 -21.69 -3.37
CA MET A 1082 44.60 -21.33 -1.99
C MET A 1082 45.36 -22.46 -1.27
N LYS A 1083 44.97 -23.72 -1.49
CA LYS A 1083 45.67 -24.90 -0.98
C LYS A 1083 47.09 -25.00 -1.52
N THR A 1084 47.29 -24.64 -2.78
CA THR A 1084 48.62 -24.58 -3.41
C THR A 1084 49.48 -23.48 -2.77
N LYS A 1085 48.95 -22.27 -2.61
CA LYS A 1085 49.62 -21.17 -1.91
C LYS A 1085 49.94 -21.51 -0.45
N MET A 1086 49.06 -22.25 0.23
CA MET A 1086 49.25 -22.66 1.62
C MET A 1086 50.33 -23.75 1.76
N LYS A 1087 50.45 -24.63 0.76
CA LYS A 1087 51.58 -25.57 0.65
C LYS A 1087 52.90 -24.83 0.43
N ASP A 1088 52.93 -23.85 -0.48
CA ASP A 1088 54.12 -23.02 -0.72
C ASP A 1088 54.52 -22.25 0.54
N PHE A 1089 53.53 -21.70 1.26
CA PHE A 1089 53.77 -21.00 2.52
C PHE A 1089 54.37 -21.94 3.57
N ARG A 1090 53.81 -23.15 3.77
CA ARG A 1090 54.40 -24.17 4.66
C ARG A 1090 55.83 -24.53 4.26
N ALA A 1091 56.10 -24.70 2.97
CA ALA A 1091 57.45 -24.99 2.49
C ALA A 1091 58.44 -23.85 2.78
N THR A 1092 57.99 -22.59 2.68
CA THR A 1092 58.81 -21.44 3.09
C THR A 1092 59.05 -21.40 4.59
N THR A 1093 58.05 -21.71 5.42
CA THR A 1093 58.21 -21.78 6.88
C THR A 1093 59.19 -22.87 7.27
N TYR A 1094 59.10 -24.04 6.64
CA TYR A 1094 60.03 -25.16 6.88
C TYR A 1094 61.47 -24.81 6.49
N ARG A 1095 61.67 -24.06 5.39
CA ARG A 1095 62.99 -23.55 5.00
C ARG A 1095 63.53 -22.52 6.00
N ILE A 1096 62.66 -21.67 6.53
CA ILE A 1096 63.02 -20.69 7.55
C ILE A 1096 63.40 -21.41 8.86
N GLU A 1097 62.61 -22.40 9.29
CA GLU A 1097 62.93 -23.25 10.44
C GLU A 1097 64.24 -23.99 10.24
N ALA A 1098 64.45 -24.62 9.08
CA ALA A 1098 65.69 -25.30 8.74
C ALA A 1098 66.90 -24.36 8.80
N MET A 1099 66.79 -23.14 8.24
CA MET A 1099 67.81 -22.11 8.36
C MET A 1099 68.03 -21.68 9.81
N LEU A 1100 66.97 -21.49 10.59
CA LEU A 1100 67.06 -21.16 12.01
C LEU A 1100 67.76 -22.25 12.81
N THR A 1101 67.42 -23.53 12.61
CA THR A 1101 68.13 -24.66 13.23
C THR A 1101 69.58 -24.74 12.77
N ALA A 1102 69.89 -24.48 11.50
CA ALA A 1102 71.26 -24.45 11.01
C ALA A 1102 72.07 -23.28 11.61
N VAL A 1103 71.44 -22.12 11.80
CA VAL A 1103 72.04 -20.95 12.47
C VAL A 1103 72.25 -21.24 13.97
N VAL A 1104 71.27 -21.84 14.65
CA VAL A 1104 71.37 -22.26 16.05
C VAL A 1104 72.51 -23.28 16.23
N HIS A 1105 72.61 -24.25 15.32
CA HIS A 1105 73.69 -25.24 15.32
C HIS A 1105 75.07 -24.61 15.05
N LYS A 1106 75.14 -23.60 14.18
CA LYS A 1106 76.38 -22.87 13.88
C LYS A 1106 76.80 -21.90 14.99
N LEU A 1107 75.86 -21.41 15.79
CA LEU A 1107 76.10 -20.53 16.94
C LEU A 1107 76.47 -21.27 18.24
N GLY A 1108 76.48 -22.61 18.25
CA GLY A 1108 76.98 -23.40 19.38
C GLY A 1108 76.16 -23.23 20.67
N ILE A 1109 74.88 -22.91 20.57
CA ILE A 1109 73.98 -22.80 21.73
C ILE A 1109 73.47 -24.21 22.05
N ASN A 1110 73.89 -24.72 23.21
CA ASN A 1110 73.65 -26.06 23.73
C ASN A 1110 72.19 -26.55 23.60
N GLN A 1111 72.00 -27.67 22.91
CA GLN A 1111 71.59 -28.98 23.43
C GLN A 1111 70.74 -29.07 24.72
N GLU A 1112 69.75 -28.22 24.95
CA GLU A 1112 68.75 -28.45 26.04
C GLU A 1112 67.28 -28.25 25.63
N LEU A 1113 66.99 -27.75 24.42
CA LEU A 1113 65.60 -27.48 23.99
C LEU A 1113 64.95 -28.61 23.17
N ALA A 1114 65.67 -29.69 22.86
CA ALA A 1114 65.16 -30.80 22.04
C ALA A 1114 64.30 -31.80 22.84
N HIS A 1115 64.27 -31.72 24.17
CA HIS A 1115 63.56 -32.68 25.02
C HIS A 1115 62.16 -32.22 25.47
N SER A 1116 61.71 -31.01 25.14
CA SER A 1116 60.41 -30.47 25.58
C SER A 1116 59.31 -30.41 24.52
N LEU A 1117 59.59 -30.82 23.27
CA LEU A 1117 58.60 -30.80 22.18
C LEU A 1117 58.08 -32.18 21.75
N ASN A 1118 58.59 -33.27 22.36
CA ASN A 1118 57.99 -34.59 22.24
C ASN A 1118 56.95 -34.78 23.34
N ASN A 1119 55.74 -34.26 23.14
CA ASN A 1119 54.54 -34.79 23.78
C ASN A 1119 53.31 -34.58 22.87
N ASP A 1120 52.88 -35.70 22.32
CA ASP A 1120 51.50 -36.09 22.02
C ASP A 1120 50.82 -35.73 20.67
N PRO A 1121 49.87 -36.59 20.23
CA PRO A 1121 49.92 -37.24 18.92
C PRO A 1121 48.63 -37.03 18.10
N GLY A 1122 48.63 -37.49 16.85
CA GLY A 1122 47.39 -37.76 16.13
C GLY A 1122 47.41 -37.53 14.63
N ASP A 1123 47.43 -38.65 13.92
CA ASP A 1123 46.62 -38.96 12.74
C ASP A 1123 47.31 -39.05 11.38
N ASP A 1124 47.65 -40.30 11.05
CA ASP A 1124 47.40 -41.03 9.81
C ASP A 1124 47.95 -40.47 8.47
N SER A 1125 49.08 -41.02 7.99
CA SER A 1125 49.22 -42.28 7.25
C SER A 1125 49.08 -42.11 5.72
N ALA A 1126 50.23 -42.06 5.03
CA ALA A 1126 50.48 -42.61 3.68
C ALA A 1126 51.82 -42.14 3.10
N ASP A 1127 52.27 -40.93 3.45
CA ASP A 1127 53.39 -40.26 2.74
C ASP A 1127 54.79 -40.59 3.30
N ASP A 1128 54.89 -41.13 4.52
CA ASP A 1128 56.20 -41.40 5.15
C ASP A 1128 57.00 -42.53 4.48
N ARG A 1129 56.35 -43.42 3.71
CA ARG A 1129 57.05 -44.47 2.94
C ARG A 1129 57.70 -43.95 1.66
N GLU A 1130 57.25 -42.81 1.12
CA GLU A 1130 57.96 -42.15 0.00
C GLU A 1130 59.14 -41.29 0.51
N MET A 1131 59.02 -40.73 1.71
CA MET A 1131 60.10 -39.95 2.32
C MET A 1131 61.31 -40.82 2.72
N GLU A 1132 61.08 -42.04 3.18
CA GLU A 1132 62.16 -42.99 3.53
C GLU A 1132 62.92 -43.50 2.28
N LYS A 1133 62.26 -43.55 1.11
CA LYS A 1133 62.91 -43.86 -0.18
C LYS A 1133 63.80 -42.73 -0.67
N LEU A 1134 63.39 -41.47 -0.49
CA LEU A 1134 64.15 -40.30 -0.92
C LEU A 1134 65.34 -39.99 0.01
N LEU A 1135 65.27 -40.36 1.28
CA LEU A 1135 66.38 -40.23 2.24
C LEU A 1135 67.46 -41.33 2.11
N VAL A 1136 67.20 -42.40 1.36
CA VAL A 1136 68.21 -43.42 1.03
C VAL A 1136 68.90 -43.11 -0.32
N GLU A 1137 68.32 -42.25 -1.16
CA GLU A 1137 68.92 -41.77 -2.41
C GLU A 1137 69.72 -40.45 -2.28
N LEU A 1138 69.56 -39.72 -1.17
CA LEU A 1138 70.34 -38.52 -0.80
C LEU A 1138 71.41 -38.86 0.23
#